data_AF-A0A9W2Z5C3-F1
#
_entry.id   AF-A0A9W2Z5C3-F1
#
_cell.length_a   1.000
_cell.length_b   1.000
_cell.length_c   1.000
_cell.angle_alpha   90.00
_cell.angle_beta   90.00
_cell.angle_gamma   90.00
#
_symmetry.space_group_name_H-M   'P 1'
#
loop_
_entity.id
_entity.type
_entity.pdbx_description
1 polymer ?
#
loop_
_entity_poly.entity_id
_entity_poly.type
_entity_poly.pdbx_seq_one_letter_code
_entity_poly.pdbx_strand_id
1 'polypeptide(L)'
;MTNMADSLNQYLLDPNQSPGNEILHVPEGVYRGWVPRSLYSMELREIRLPFLRLLSFPVGGTSLGVLSKTLASFDAVGNNLTRLPAAFAECSKLTRLNLSFNHLSEIPAPIYRLTLLEELNLEHNYIATLEPSIAQLSHLKVLNLNGSLLEEIPDELRRCKRLKELYLSGKIYPSGTLKEFPECVCGLPDLVVLDLSWQRLKKIPDCVGSLRKLEALSLKWNQLQEVSQDLRKCTKLKKVDLSGALRLLATIPEALFSLEDLEELYLNDNYFTDIPEGVCGLVKLTQLCMKRNSLLRISEEFYQLRYLERLNLSDNYLDSIAPGIKRLKRLQVLELDNNKLTELPEEVCLLEQLHYLGVATNQLTKLPESIYCLHNLRSLDVSNNQLSEVPLLMDQLDRLAENDGLHILNNNLHSPFKEITTLGTQALFEFLKGIRLKEAHHRWKMILIGAAQAGKTSLRQALMLGKSKLTAEHERTWVMERHLWEPESRLRVQVLDFGGHHIYQAAHHLFLSSDALHVLVFDLTKYTSQVYEDLIGHWLDAIIDRAAGAKIVLVGTHCDLCSEDDVKEKVDEILRLMHRAEQRKCQEIEREIKHILEEIDKPETKEYSSGIPEIGVGRLEEKLKELQKMRNSRSELPQNIFVVSCADDLRGVKDLRNYLIEVLKTKPASQLPGPWFTFLEQIQQAEEKVISWESALGIFQQVMSENQQSMMGMRGSPESSLDMVLKYFHSTGEIVWYHEDDLLKTTIFQKPESLIDMLRAVFRHDFEEVVFYNQDIGQELSFSESQFNKMKKNFLGRGLLTKEMLRYLLVHLNLSAETSDNFLKLVMSLLIKFSLCFELRNSTTNSLIGSSFIVQFPWFFPESKPEDFESKWPSTLPRNTFELTMEIMFSGKAPPNFFEKLSVKLHSFLANGPRINWQDGVIAEVNSSSLLVVRERRLDSTVVVVSARGASDLQEIWSLVLSVRRAAMSLFKDWPLLKCEISLVCMHCVLLGLDDPCRYPGYVLEHSIPKGVYSMNCCDKCPDDSVPTCFVFPLLDIDDHCHQEYMKAATDFISAVSTDTLDGPQERESGILSDSGLAFLASHLGKNWSILMLRLGLLQSKVEQLQMNYPSDSYRQIFGALQSYREDGTTGPDKVTLLLDVLGSEDIGRQDLVDLLKEKYSLS
;
A
#
# COMPACT_ATOMS: atom_id res chain seq x y z
N MET A 1 49.62 -21.35 52.32
CA MET A 1 48.73 -22.51 52.16
C MET A 1 47.40 -22.17 52.80
N THR A 2 46.65 -21.32 52.10
CA THR A 2 45.40 -20.71 52.54
C THR A 2 44.24 -21.67 52.30
N ASN A 3 43.54 -22.01 53.38
CA ASN A 3 42.19 -22.60 53.47
C ASN A 3 41.57 -23.10 52.15
N MET A 4 41.90 -24.34 51.74
CA MET A 4 40.98 -25.20 50.97
C MET A 4 39.95 -25.86 51.91
N ALA A 5 39.48 -25.11 52.91
CA ALA A 5 38.22 -25.36 53.57
C ALA A 5 37.14 -24.62 52.78
N ASP A 6 37.09 -24.88 51.47
CA ASP A 6 36.07 -24.37 50.56
C ASP A 6 34.75 -24.96 51.02
N SER A 7 33.98 -24.12 51.70
CA SER A 7 32.74 -24.53 52.31
C SER A 7 31.80 -25.04 51.22
N LEU A 8 31.19 -26.21 51.43
CA LEU A 8 30.08 -26.69 50.62
C LEU A 8 28.96 -25.64 50.46
N ASN A 9 28.97 -24.60 51.30
CA ASN A 9 28.09 -23.42 51.20
C ASN A 9 28.19 -22.70 49.85
N GLN A 10 29.33 -22.75 49.14
CA GLN A 10 29.44 -22.11 47.82
C GLN A 10 28.68 -22.85 46.71
N TYR A 11 28.30 -24.11 46.98
CA TYR A 11 27.52 -24.95 46.07
C TYR A 11 26.05 -25.07 46.50
N LEU A 12 25.62 -24.27 47.48
CA LEU A 12 24.22 -24.10 47.83
C LEU A 12 23.57 -23.16 46.81
N LEU A 13 22.38 -23.54 46.32
CA LEU A 13 21.61 -22.71 45.40
C LEU A 13 20.88 -21.58 46.17
N ASP A 14 20.82 -20.40 45.56
CA ASP A 14 20.38 -19.12 46.16
C ASP A 14 18.86 -19.11 46.50
N PRO A 15 18.41 -18.51 47.63
CA PRO A 15 17.02 -18.58 48.10
C PRO A 15 15.96 -17.93 47.19
N ASN A 16 16.38 -17.13 46.20
CA ASN A 16 15.46 -16.44 45.29
C ASN A 16 14.83 -17.36 44.23
N GLN A 17 15.32 -18.59 44.07
CA GLN A 17 14.74 -19.59 43.17
C GLN A 17 13.90 -20.67 43.90
N SER A 18 13.95 -20.74 45.23
CA SER A 18 13.10 -21.58 46.08
C SER A 18 13.35 -21.25 47.56
N PRO A 19 12.33 -21.18 48.44
CA PRO A 19 12.51 -20.73 49.81
C PRO A 19 13.24 -21.80 50.66
N GLY A 20 14.47 -21.49 51.09
CA GLY A 20 15.26 -22.27 52.06
C GLY A 20 16.59 -22.77 51.51
N ASN A 21 17.67 -22.68 52.30
CA ASN A 21 19.02 -23.22 52.01
C ASN A 21 19.02 -24.76 51.98
N GLU A 22 18.22 -25.37 51.11
CA GLU A 22 17.82 -26.77 51.18
C GLU A 22 18.47 -27.66 50.09
N ILE A 23 19.18 -27.09 49.10
CA ILE A 23 19.70 -27.82 47.92
C ILE A 23 21.22 -27.61 47.74
N LEU A 24 21.96 -28.71 47.64
CA LEU A 24 23.39 -28.74 47.31
C LEU A 24 23.59 -29.35 45.91
N HIS A 25 24.23 -28.61 45.01
CA HIS A 25 24.64 -29.12 43.69
C HIS A 25 26.13 -28.97 43.50
N VAL A 26 26.86 -30.09 43.54
CA VAL A 26 28.31 -30.12 43.29
C VAL A 26 28.54 -30.29 41.79
N PRO A 27 29.16 -29.32 41.10
CA PRO A 27 29.49 -29.46 39.68
C PRO A 27 30.39 -30.66 39.40
N GLU A 28 30.28 -31.19 38.18
CA GLU A 28 31.13 -32.27 37.70
C GLU A 28 32.63 -31.94 37.88
N GLY A 29 33.40 -32.94 38.32
CA GLY A 29 34.85 -32.86 38.38
C GLY A 29 35.44 -32.10 39.58
N VAL A 30 34.62 -31.45 40.42
CA VAL A 30 35.06 -30.70 41.60
C VAL A 30 35.73 -31.60 42.63
N TYR A 31 35.10 -32.74 42.93
CA TYR A 31 35.70 -33.78 43.76
C TYR A 31 35.90 -35.05 42.93
N ARG A 32 37.05 -35.71 43.12
CA ARG A 32 37.39 -36.97 42.43
C ARG A 32 37.40 -38.11 43.44
N GLY A 33 36.28 -38.81 43.54
CA GLY A 33 36.13 -40.01 44.37
C GLY A 33 35.87 -39.75 45.85
N TRP A 34 35.64 -38.50 46.27
CA TRP A 34 35.33 -38.16 47.66
C TRP A 34 34.36 -36.97 47.79
N VAL A 35 33.80 -36.76 48.98
CA VAL A 35 33.04 -35.53 49.35
C VAL A 35 33.43 -35.11 50.78
N PRO A 36 33.46 -33.80 51.11
CA PRO A 36 33.83 -33.33 52.45
C PRO A 36 32.92 -33.88 53.55
N ARG A 37 33.48 -34.19 54.74
CA ARG A 37 32.71 -34.69 55.89
C ARG A 37 31.69 -33.70 56.43
N SER A 38 31.88 -32.40 56.20
CA SER A 38 30.93 -31.35 56.57
C SER A 38 29.55 -31.58 55.94
N LEU A 39 29.48 -32.28 54.80
CA LEU A 39 28.23 -32.67 54.15
C LEU A 39 27.26 -33.37 55.12
N TYR A 40 27.77 -34.30 55.93
CA TYR A 40 26.96 -35.14 56.84
C TYR A 40 26.41 -34.37 58.06
N SER A 41 26.91 -33.15 58.30
CA SER A 41 26.43 -32.24 59.34
C SER A 41 25.48 -31.16 58.83
N MET A 42 25.26 -31.06 57.51
CA MET A 42 24.38 -30.04 56.94
C MET A 42 22.92 -30.51 56.95
N GLU A 43 21.99 -29.59 57.19
CA GLU A 43 20.55 -29.82 57.08
C GLU A 43 20.09 -29.64 55.62
N LEU A 44 20.47 -30.58 54.75
CA LEU A 44 20.12 -30.54 53.34
C LEU A 44 18.89 -31.37 53.03
N ARG A 45 18.07 -30.88 52.12
CA ARG A 45 16.91 -31.57 51.55
C ARG A 45 17.25 -32.23 50.22
N GLU A 46 18.13 -31.64 49.41
CA GLU A 46 18.53 -32.20 48.12
C GLU A 46 20.05 -32.17 47.94
N ILE A 47 20.61 -33.27 47.44
CA ILE A 47 22.03 -33.42 47.14
C ILE A 47 22.18 -33.92 45.70
N ARG A 48 22.99 -33.23 44.90
CA ARG A 48 23.40 -33.66 43.55
C ARG A 48 24.92 -33.77 43.46
N LEU A 49 25.40 -34.96 43.12
CA LEU A 49 26.81 -35.38 43.03
C LEU A 49 27.12 -36.07 41.69
N PRO A 50 26.84 -35.44 40.53
CA PRO A 50 27.03 -36.07 39.23
C PRO A 50 28.51 -36.23 38.86
N PHE A 51 28.87 -37.37 38.28
CA PHE A 51 30.17 -37.65 37.63
C PHE A 51 31.41 -37.42 38.50
N LEU A 52 31.30 -37.64 39.82
CA LEU A 52 32.41 -37.46 40.77
C LEU A 52 33.31 -38.70 40.92
N ARG A 53 33.03 -39.80 40.21
CA ARG A 53 33.75 -41.09 40.31
C ARG A 53 33.71 -41.70 41.72
N LEU A 54 32.62 -41.50 42.46
CA LEU A 54 32.43 -42.08 43.79
C LEU A 54 32.37 -43.60 43.70
N LEU A 55 33.15 -44.31 44.52
CA LEU A 55 33.08 -45.77 44.66
C LEU A 55 32.03 -46.20 45.70
N SER A 56 31.76 -45.32 46.67
CA SER A 56 30.77 -45.51 47.75
C SER A 56 30.32 -44.17 48.30
N PHE A 57 29.08 -44.09 48.79
CA PHE A 57 28.58 -42.92 49.53
C PHE A 57 27.79 -43.37 50.77
N PRO A 58 28.06 -42.83 51.98
CA PRO A 58 29.18 -41.96 52.38
C PRO A 58 30.57 -42.58 52.21
N VAL A 59 31.57 -41.70 52.05
CA VAL A 59 33.00 -42.07 51.96
C VAL A 59 33.53 -42.41 53.35
N GLY A 60 33.81 -43.70 53.62
CA GLY A 60 34.53 -44.13 54.82
C GLY A 60 33.71 -44.72 55.99
N GLY A 61 32.41 -44.99 55.83
CA GLY A 61 31.66 -45.78 56.82
C GLY A 61 30.36 -45.17 57.31
N THR A 62 29.69 -45.92 58.19
CA THR A 62 28.26 -46.25 58.22
C THR A 62 27.25 -45.17 58.61
N SER A 63 27.57 -43.87 58.67
CA SER A 63 26.59 -42.86 59.12
C SER A 63 26.38 -41.72 58.14
N LEU A 64 25.10 -41.44 57.84
CA LEU A 64 24.65 -40.27 57.07
C LEU A 64 24.41 -39.04 57.97
N GLY A 65 24.62 -39.15 59.28
CA GLY A 65 24.47 -38.04 60.22
C GLY A 65 23.10 -37.37 60.14
N VAL A 66 23.10 -36.03 60.06
CA VAL A 66 21.88 -35.20 59.99
C VAL A 66 21.10 -35.46 58.70
N LEU A 67 21.80 -35.81 57.61
CA LEU A 67 21.18 -36.07 56.30
C LEU A 67 20.17 -37.21 56.33
N SER A 68 20.35 -38.21 57.19
CA SER A 68 19.37 -39.29 57.37
C SER A 68 17.98 -38.76 57.76
N LYS A 69 17.90 -37.60 58.43
CA LYS A 69 16.65 -37.00 58.91
C LYS A 69 16.11 -35.89 58.00
N THR A 70 16.90 -35.37 57.07
CA THR A 70 16.54 -34.19 56.26
C THR A 70 16.44 -34.47 54.77
N LEU A 71 17.19 -35.44 54.24
CA LEU A 71 17.35 -35.66 52.82
C LEU A 71 16.06 -36.17 52.17
N ALA A 72 15.55 -35.41 51.19
CA ALA A 72 14.41 -35.74 50.35
C ALA A 72 14.84 -36.11 48.91
N SER A 73 15.98 -35.66 48.41
CA SER A 73 16.44 -35.99 47.05
C SER A 73 17.95 -36.25 47.01
N PHE A 74 18.38 -37.36 46.40
CA PHE A 74 19.78 -37.74 46.25
C PHE A 74 20.08 -38.16 44.81
N ASP A 75 20.96 -37.42 44.15
CA ASP A 75 21.43 -37.69 42.80
C ASP A 75 22.95 -37.95 42.82
N ALA A 76 23.36 -39.11 42.34
CA ALA A 76 24.74 -39.52 42.15
C ALA A 76 24.94 -40.22 40.79
N VAL A 77 24.41 -39.60 39.73
CA VAL A 77 24.57 -40.05 38.32
C VAL A 77 26.04 -40.18 37.93
N GLY A 78 26.38 -41.20 37.14
CA GLY A 78 27.68 -41.25 36.45
C GLY A 78 28.88 -41.48 37.37
N ASN A 79 28.65 -42.10 38.52
CA ASN A 79 29.69 -42.47 39.46
C ASN A 79 30.11 -43.94 39.26
N ASN A 80 30.98 -44.44 40.13
CA ASN A 80 31.43 -45.83 40.11
C ASN A 80 30.85 -46.61 41.29
N LEU A 81 29.61 -46.28 41.70
CA LEU A 81 28.98 -46.87 42.86
C LEU A 81 28.69 -48.35 42.59
N THR A 82 29.15 -49.20 43.50
CA THR A 82 28.88 -50.65 43.49
C THR A 82 27.96 -51.07 44.63
N ARG A 83 27.79 -50.24 45.66
CA ARG A 83 26.95 -50.51 46.84
C ARG A 83 26.51 -49.22 47.53
N LEU A 84 25.40 -49.30 48.28
CA LEU A 84 25.01 -48.30 49.28
C LEU A 84 25.08 -48.91 50.70
N PRO A 85 25.54 -48.15 51.70
CA PRO A 85 25.64 -48.63 53.08
C PRO A 85 24.28 -48.69 53.79
N ALA A 86 24.20 -49.49 54.85
CA ALA A 86 22.98 -49.74 55.62
C ALA A 86 22.28 -48.47 56.14
N ALA A 87 23.02 -47.40 56.46
CA ALA A 87 22.45 -46.15 56.93
C ALA A 87 21.55 -45.43 55.92
N PHE A 88 21.60 -45.77 54.63
CA PHE A 88 20.60 -45.25 53.69
C PHE A 88 19.18 -45.66 54.08
N ALA A 89 19.00 -46.78 54.78
CA ALA A 89 17.70 -47.16 55.31
C ALA A 89 17.12 -46.15 56.33
N GLU A 90 17.96 -45.31 56.93
CA GLU A 90 17.55 -44.30 57.91
C GLU A 90 17.05 -43.01 57.25
N CYS A 91 17.25 -42.84 55.93
CA CYS A 91 16.79 -41.70 55.14
C CYS A 91 15.27 -41.70 54.92
N SER A 92 14.51 -41.66 56.02
CA SER A 92 13.05 -41.83 56.02
C SER A 92 12.29 -40.74 55.24
N LYS A 93 12.92 -39.60 54.94
CA LYS A 93 12.35 -38.52 54.12
C LYS A 93 12.68 -38.60 52.63
N LEU A 94 13.51 -39.56 52.18
CA LEU A 94 13.99 -39.61 50.81
C LEU A 94 12.85 -39.95 49.85
N THR A 95 12.58 -39.03 48.91
CA THR A 95 11.58 -39.16 47.85
C THR A 95 12.20 -39.33 46.48
N ARG A 96 13.43 -38.87 46.21
CA ARG A 96 14.11 -39.11 44.92
C ARG A 96 15.50 -39.70 45.11
N LEU A 97 15.83 -40.73 44.34
CA LEU A 97 17.11 -41.41 44.35
C LEU A 97 17.54 -41.72 42.91
N ASN A 98 18.57 -41.03 42.44
CA ASN A 98 19.15 -41.23 41.12
C ASN A 98 20.60 -41.74 41.24
N LEU A 99 20.82 -42.98 40.81
CA LEU A 99 22.11 -43.66 40.74
C LEU A 99 22.36 -44.21 39.32
N SER A 100 21.84 -43.54 38.30
CA SER A 100 22.07 -43.98 36.92
C SER A 100 23.55 -43.90 36.53
N PHE A 101 23.94 -44.66 35.51
CA PHE A 101 25.31 -44.77 35.00
C PHE A 101 26.33 -45.10 36.09
N ASN A 102 26.02 -46.09 36.92
CA ASN A 102 26.90 -46.63 37.96
C ASN A 102 27.28 -48.09 37.66
N HIS A 103 27.82 -48.80 38.65
CA HIS A 103 28.26 -50.18 38.53
C HIS A 103 27.53 -51.11 39.51
N LEU A 104 26.26 -50.82 39.79
CA LEU A 104 25.43 -51.62 40.68
C LEU A 104 25.06 -52.94 39.99
N SER A 105 25.42 -54.07 40.58
CA SER A 105 25.03 -55.42 40.12
C SER A 105 23.66 -55.86 40.64
N GLU A 106 23.20 -55.22 41.71
CA GLU A 106 21.91 -55.44 42.38
C GLU A 106 21.40 -54.11 42.94
N ILE A 107 20.12 -54.02 43.26
CA ILE A 107 19.57 -52.88 44.00
C ILE A 107 19.99 -53.04 45.47
N PRO A 108 20.73 -52.09 46.06
CA PRO A 108 21.16 -52.21 47.45
C PRO A 108 19.98 -52.37 48.43
N ALA A 109 20.04 -53.39 49.29
CA ALA A 109 19.00 -53.71 50.28
C ALA A 109 18.47 -52.52 51.13
N PRO A 110 19.29 -51.51 51.50
CA PRO A 110 18.82 -50.34 52.23
C PRO A 110 17.76 -49.52 51.48
N ILE A 111 17.77 -49.55 50.13
CA ILE A 111 16.81 -48.82 49.31
C ILE A 111 15.39 -49.30 49.60
N TYR A 112 15.17 -50.61 49.76
CA TYR A 112 13.84 -51.17 50.01
C TYR A 112 13.16 -50.64 51.28
N ARG A 113 13.94 -50.17 52.27
CA ARG A 113 13.41 -49.58 53.51
C ARG A 113 12.96 -48.11 53.36
N LEU A 114 13.23 -47.49 52.21
CA LEU A 114 12.85 -46.11 51.90
C LEU A 114 11.40 -46.03 51.47
N THR A 115 10.47 -46.22 52.40
CA THR A 115 9.05 -46.35 52.07
C THR A 115 8.44 -45.09 51.46
N LEU A 116 9.06 -43.90 51.62
CA LEU A 116 8.64 -42.63 51.01
C LEU A 116 9.24 -42.36 49.63
N LEU A 117 10.09 -43.27 49.10
CA LEU A 117 10.75 -43.07 47.82
C LEU A 117 9.72 -43.00 46.69
N GLU A 118 9.76 -41.91 45.92
CA GLU A 118 8.91 -41.61 44.77
C GLU A 118 9.67 -41.79 43.44
N GLU A 119 10.98 -41.64 43.38
CA GLU A 119 11.76 -41.81 42.15
C GLU A 119 13.01 -42.63 42.45
N LEU A 120 13.22 -43.70 41.68
CA LEU A 120 14.39 -44.55 41.70
C LEU A 120 14.93 -44.69 40.28
N ASN A 121 16.00 -43.97 39.98
CA ASN A 121 16.70 -44.09 38.71
C ASN A 121 17.99 -44.90 38.89
N LEU A 122 18.08 -46.02 38.17
CA LEU A 122 19.16 -47.00 38.16
C LEU A 122 19.58 -47.33 36.72
N GLU A 123 19.26 -46.46 35.77
CA GLU A 123 19.62 -46.61 34.37
C GLU A 123 21.11 -46.92 34.17
N HIS A 124 21.44 -47.73 33.17
CA HIS A 124 22.80 -48.09 32.78
C HIS A 124 23.66 -48.63 33.93
N ASN A 125 23.09 -49.55 34.71
CA ASN A 125 23.81 -50.36 35.70
C ASN A 125 24.00 -51.82 35.19
N TYR A 126 24.39 -52.73 36.08
CA TYR A 126 24.56 -54.16 35.80
C TYR A 126 23.55 -55.01 36.58
N ILE A 127 22.37 -54.45 36.87
CA ILE A 127 21.34 -55.10 37.68
C ILE A 127 20.82 -56.32 36.94
N ALA A 128 21.09 -57.51 37.48
CA ALA A 128 20.65 -58.78 36.89
C ALA A 128 19.29 -59.25 37.43
N THR A 129 18.98 -58.91 38.68
CA THR A 129 17.76 -59.35 39.38
C THR A 129 17.10 -58.19 40.12
N LEU A 130 15.76 -58.13 40.06
CA LEU A 130 14.94 -57.23 40.87
C LEU A 130 14.34 -58.04 42.02
N GLU A 131 14.70 -57.75 43.27
CA GLU A 131 14.16 -58.52 44.42
C GLU A 131 12.68 -58.21 44.69
N PRO A 132 11.90 -59.19 45.20
CA PRO A 132 10.54 -59.00 45.71
C PRO A 132 10.37 -57.85 46.71
N SER A 133 11.45 -57.50 47.42
CA SER A 133 11.52 -56.37 48.36
C SER A 133 11.16 -55.03 47.72
N ILE A 134 11.16 -54.91 46.38
CA ILE A 134 10.72 -53.70 45.66
C ILE A 134 9.30 -53.27 46.06
N ALA A 135 8.44 -54.23 46.45
CA ALA A 135 7.09 -53.96 46.97
C ALA A 135 7.04 -53.07 48.21
N GLN A 136 8.15 -52.94 48.97
CA GLN A 136 8.22 -52.06 50.15
C GLN A 136 8.21 -50.58 49.74
N LEU A 137 8.59 -50.26 48.50
CA LEU A 137 8.59 -48.91 47.94
C LEU A 137 7.18 -48.52 47.47
N SER A 138 6.23 -48.45 48.40
CA SER A 138 4.82 -48.19 48.09
C SER A 138 4.56 -46.77 47.57
N HIS A 139 5.51 -45.84 47.77
CA HIS A 139 5.44 -44.46 47.30
C HIS A 139 6.04 -44.26 45.90
N LEU A 140 6.66 -45.30 45.32
CA LEU A 140 7.43 -45.18 44.09
C LEU A 140 6.53 -44.77 42.93
N LYS A 141 6.91 -43.69 42.26
CA LYS A 141 6.29 -43.09 41.05
C LYS A 141 7.17 -43.30 39.82
N VAL A 142 8.49 -43.30 39.93
CA VAL A 142 9.38 -43.49 38.78
C VAL A 142 10.38 -44.59 39.12
N LEU A 143 10.51 -45.59 38.25
CA LEU A 143 11.51 -46.65 38.32
C LEU A 143 12.19 -46.75 36.96
N ASN A 144 13.42 -46.25 36.87
CA ASN A 144 14.22 -46.37 35.67
C ASN A 144 15.30 -47.45 35.87
N LEU A 145 15.21 -48.51 35.09
CA LEU A 145 16.11 -49.65 35.05
C LEU A 145 16.60 -49.90 33.61
N ASN A 146 16.55 -48.89 32.74
CA ASN A 146 17.06 -48.97 31.36
C ASN A 146 18.50 -49.44 31.35
N GLY A 147 18.88 -50.24 30.36
CA GLY A 147 20.22 -50.80 30.26
C GLY A 147 20.60 -51.68 31.46
N SER A 148 19.64 -52.28 32.15
CA SER A 148 19.90 -53.36 33.12
C SER A 148 20.04 -54.71 32.39
N LEU A 149 20.40 -55.76 33.14
CA LEU A 149 20.56 -57.12 32.66
C LEU A 149 19.40 -58.02 33.14
N LEU A 150 18.20 -57.44 33.28
CA LEU A 150 17.03 -58.10 33.85
C LEU A 150 16.48 -59.18 32.90
N GLU A 151 16.42 -60.41 33.38
CA GLU A 151 15.74 -61.51 32.68
C GLU A 151 14.28 -61.68 33.11
N GLU A 152 13.95 -61.28 34.34
CA GLU A 152 12.61 -61.40 34.94
C GLU A 152 12.30 -60.19 35.84
N ILE A 153 11.00 -59.93 36.02
CA ILE A 153 10.46 -58.92 36.94
C ILE A 153 9.62 -59.64 38.01
N PRO A 154 9.87 -59.42 39.32
CA PRO A 154 9.12 -60.08 40.39
C PRO A 154 7.67 -59.63 40.41
N ASP A 155 6.76 -60.56 40.69
CA ASP A 155 5.32 -60.31 40.81
C ASP A 155 4.99 -59.25 41.86
N GLU A 156 5.82 -59.12 42.88
CA GLU A 156 5.71 -58.12 43.94
C GLU A 156 5.74 -56.68 43.43
N LEU A 157 6.29 -56.40 42.24
CA LEU A 157 6.29 -55.05 41.67
C LEU A 157 4.88 -54.45 41.59
N ARG A 158 3.84 -55.29 41.39
CA ARG A 158 2.43 -54.87 41.38
C ARG A 158 1.96 -54.17 42.66
N ARG A 159 2.70 -54.29 43.77
CA ARG A 159 2.41 -53.61 45.05
C ARG A 159 2.83 -52.14 45.04
N CYS A 160 3.72 -51.73 44.13
CA CYS A 160 4.10 -50.34 43.92
C CYS A 160 2.99 -49.57 43.17
N LYS A 161 1.80 -49.48 43.77
CA LYS A 161 0.58 -48.98 43.11
C LYS A 161 0.67 -47.53 42.61
N ARG A 162 1.65 -46.76 43.11
CA ARG A 162 1.90 -45.37 42.74
C ARG A 162 2.84 -45.21 41.54
N LEU A 163 3.35 -46.32 40.98
CA LEU A 163 4.33 -46.27 39.91
C LEU A 163 3.69 -45.69 38.65
N LYS A 164 4.23 -44.55 38.20
CA LYS A 164 3.87 -43.79 37.02
C LYS A 164 4.82 -44.04 35.85
N GLU A 165 6.11 -44.22 36.08
CA GLU A 165 7.06 -44.40 34.98
C GLU A 165 7.92 -45.63 35.26
N LEU A 166 7.97 -46.54 34.29
CA LEU A 166 8.75 -47.76 34.36
C LEU A 166 9.57 -47.89 33.08
N TYR A 167 10.88 -47.78 33.23
CA TYR A 167 11.82 -47.91 32.13
C TYR A 167 12.62 -49.20 32.29
N LEU A 168 12.48 -50.12 31.35
CA LEU A 168 13.04 -51.47 31.32
C LEU A 168 13.61 -51.79 29.92
N SER A 169 14.14 -50.78 29.23
CA SER A 169 14.83 -50.95 27.95
C SER A 169 16.09 -51.81 28.13
N GLY A 170 16.31 -52.78 27.25
CA GLY A 170 17.47 -53.67 27.27
C GLY A 170 18.74 -53.02 26.72
N LYS A 171 19.87 -53.71 26.85
CA LYS A 171 21.11 -53.34 26.11
C LYS A 171 21.04 -53.90 24.69
N ILE A 172 21.72 -53.23 23.76
CA ILE A 172 21.91 -53.70 22.37
C ILE A 172 22.60 -55.09 22.31
N TYR A 173 23.32 -55.49 23.39
CA TYR A 173 24.02 -56.76 23.49
C TYR A 173 23.16 -57.87 24.12
N PRO A 174 23.27 -59.13 23.65
CA PRO A 174 22.27 -60.19 23.85
C PRO A 174 22.14 -60.81 25.26
N SER A 175 22.76 -60.25 26.30
CA SER A 175 22.74 -60.79 27.67
C SER A 175 21.81 -59.99 28.57
N GLY A 176 20.95 -60.67 29.35
CA GLY A 176 20.10 -60.03 30.36
C GLY A 176 18.89 -59.27 29.78
N THR A 177 18.03 -59.96 29.03
CA THR A 177 16.82 -59.38 28.41
C THR A 177 15.58 -60.18 28.76
N LEU A 178 14.46 -59.49 28.98
CA LEU A 178 13.12 -60.04 29.14
C LEU A 178 12.69 -60.80 27.87
N LYS A 179 12.33 -62.07 28.06
CA LYS A 179 11.80 -62.95 26.99
C LYS A 179 10.27 -62.87 26.88
N GLU A 180 9.61 -62.54 28.00
CA GLU A 180 8.17 -62.45 28.12
C GLU A 180 7.79 -61.11 28.72
N PHE A 181 6.58 -60.65 28.38
CA PHE A 181 6.09 -59.38 28.90
C PHE A 181 5.83 -59.53 30.39
N PRO A 182 6.36 -58.65 31.25
CA PRO A 182 6.20 -58.77 32.69
C PRO A 182 4.75 -58.45 33.09
N GLU A 183 3.89 -59.47 33.19
CA GLU A 183 2.45 -59.29 33.49
C GLU A 183 2.19 -58.59 34.82
N CYS A 184 3.11 -58.66 35.77
CA CYS A 184 3.03 -57.91 37.03
C CYS A 184 2.96 -56.39 36.82
N VAL A 185 3.51 -55.86 35.71
CA VAL A 185 3.45 -54.45 35.33
C VAL A 185 2.00 -54.03 35.07
N CYS A 186 1.17 -54.91 34.52
CA CYS A 186 -0.26 -54.70 34.34
C CYS A 186 -0.97 -54.40 35.68
N GLY A 187 -0.43 -54.85 36.81
CA GLY A 187 -0.95 -54.56 38.15
C GLY A 187 -0.68 -53.15 38.68
N LEU A 188 -0.05 -52.27 37.89
CA LEU A 188 0.32 -50.89 38.26
C LEU A 188 -0.74 -49.89 37.75
N PRO A 189 -1.70 -49.46 38.59
CA PRO A 189 -2.84 -48.65 38.14
C PRO A 189 -2.47 -47.20 37.80
N ASP A 190 -1.33 -46.72 38.31
CA ASP A 190 -0.88 -45.35 38.11
C ASP A 190 0.11 -45.18 36.95
N LEU A 191 0.43 -46.26 36.21
CA LEU A 191 1.47 -46.27 35.20
C LEU A 191 1.10 -45.40 33.99
N VAL A 192 1.98 -44.46 33.68
CA VAL A 192 1.96 -43.43 32.63
C VAL A 192 3.01 -43.72 31.54
N VAL A 193 4.20 -44.17 31.89
CA VAL A 193 5.26 -44.49 30.92
C VAL A 193 5.74 -45.93 31.12
N LEU A 194 5.80 -46.69 30.04
CA LEU A 194 6.36 -48.04 30.01
C LEU A 194 7.32 -48.18 28.83
N ASP A 195 8.61 -48.31 29.11
CA ASP A 195 9.62 -48.62 28.11
C ASP A 195 10.13 -50.06 28.29
N LEU A 196 9.90 -50.90 27.30
CA LEU A 196 10.33 -52.28 27.19
C LEU A 196 11.10 -52.49 25.87
N SER A 197 11.77 -51.45 25.39
CA SER A 197 12.57 -51.48 24.15
C SER A 197 13.77 -52.43 24.26
N TRP A 198 14.28 -52.91 23.14
CA TRP A 198 15.48 -53.76 23.05
C TRP A 198 15.39 -55.02 23.92
N GLN A 199 14.18 -55.57 24.05
CA GLN A 199 13.93 -56.83 24.72
C GLN A 199 13.68 -57.95 23.70
N ARG A 200 13.31 -59.15 24.17
CA ARG A 200 12.96 -60.29 23.31
C ARG A 200 11.51 -60.70 23.46
N LEU A 201 10.64 -59.70 23.68
CA LEU A 201 9.23 -59.92 23.91
C LEU A 201 8.58 -60.50 22.67
N LYS A 202 7.88 -61.62 22.85
CA LYS A 202 7.12 -62.28 21.79
C LYS A 202 5.69 -61.80 21.70
N LYS A 203 5.10 -61.30 22.78
CA LYS A 203 3.69 -60.93 22.85
C LYS A 203 3.47 -59.71 23.74
N ILE A 204 2.45 -58.92 23.41
CA ILE A 204 1.81 -58.00 24.36
C ILE A 204 0.59 -58.74 24.93
N PRO A 205 0.51 -59.04 26.24
CA PRO A 205 -0.54 -59.85 26.86
C PRO A 205 -1.83 -59.05 27.11
N ASP A 206 -2.95 -59.74 27.32
CA ASP A 206 -4.27 -59.12 27.58
C ASP A 206 -4.28 -58.23 28.83
N CYS A 207 -3.45 -58.56 29.81
CA CYS A 207 -3.35 -57.73 31.01
C CYS A 207 -2.90 -56.30 30.72
N VAL A 208 -2.25 -56.01 29.57
CA VAL A 208 -1.82 -54.64 29.22
C VAL A 208 -2.97 -53.65 29.34
N GLY A 209 -4.21 -54.10 29.05
CA GLY A 209 -5.40 -53.26 29.11
C GLY A 209 -5.84 -52.79 30.49
N SER A 210 -5.21 -53.26 31.58
CA SER A 210 -5.41 -52.69 32.91
C SER A 210 -4.63 -51.39 33.13
N LEU A 211 -3.65 -51.08 32.28
CA LEU A 211 -2.81 -49.87 32.34
C LEU A 211 -3.56 -48.64 31.78
N ARG A 212 -4.68 -48.29 32.42
CA ARG A 212 -5.60 -47.24 31.94
C ARG A 212 -5.04 -45.82 31.98
N LYS A 213 -3.91 -45.60 32.68
CA LYS A 213 -3.23 -44.30 32.75
C LYS A 213 -2.01 -44.21 31.83
N LEU A 214 -1.72 -45.26 31.06
CA LEU A 214 -0.50 -45.33 30.26
C LEU A 214 -0.58 -44.31 29.13
N GLU A 215 0.36 -43.36 29.11
CA GLU A 215 0.54 -42.32 28.10
C GLU A 215 1.66 -42.64 27.10
N ALA A 216 2.69 -43.39 27.49
CA ALA A 216 3.77 -43.77 26.57
C ALA A 216 4.13 -45.26 26.70
N LEU A 217 4.17 -45.95 25.57
CA LEU A 217 4.58 -47.35 25.46
C LEU A 217 5.68 -47.47 24.40
N SER A 218 6.87 -47.90 24.81
CA SER A 218 7.96 -48.21 23.89
C SER A 218 8.30 -49.68 23.95
N LEU A 219 8.33 -50.31 22.78
CA LEU A 219 8.59 -51.74 22.57
C LEU A 219 9.56 -51.92 21.38
N LYS A 220 10.36 -50.90 21.08
CA LYS A 220 11.33 -50.90 19.98
C LYS A 220 12.19 -52.16 19.95
N TRP A 221 12.50 -52.70 18.78
CA TRP A 221 13.41 -53.84 18.61
C TRP A 221 13.08 -55.07 19.48
N ASN A 222 11.79 -55.42 19.53
CA ASN A 222 11.30 -56.70 20.08
C ASN A 222 11.03 -57.73 18.97
N GLN A 223 10.47 -58.89 19.35
CA GLN A 223 10.15 -59.99 18.44
C GLN A 223 8.65 -60.32 18.50
N LEU A 224 7.80 -59.29 18.46
CA LEU A 224 6.37 -59.43 18.68
C LEU A 224 5.73 -60.26 17.55
N GLN A 225 5.18 -61.39 17.94
CA GLN A 225 4.35 -62.29 17.15
C GLN A 225 2.86 -62.03 17.38
N GLU A 226 2.51 -61.35 18.48
CA GLU A 226 1.14 -61.07 18.86
C GLU A 226 1.04 -59.76 19.65
N VAL A 227 0.04 -58.95 19.34
CA VAL A 227 -0.31 -57.76 20.10
C VAL A 227 -1.75 -57.92 20.58
N SER A 228 -1.95 -57.98 21.90
CA SER A 228 -3.27 -58.15 22.47
C SER A 228 -4.21 -57.01 22.06
N GLN A 229 -5.45 -57.40 21.78
CA GLN A 229 -6.57 -56.52 21.53
C GLN A 229 -6.95 -55.66 22.74
N ASP A 230 -6.53 -56.04 23.95
CA ASP A 230 -6.73 -55.26 25.17
C ASP A 230 -5.84 -54.01 25.26
N LEU A 231 -4.86 -53.84 24.36
CA LEU A 231 -4.11 -52.59 24.23
C LEU A 231 -5.04 -51.40 23.98
N ARG A 232 -6.19 -51.60 23.32
CA ARG A 232 -7.22 -50.56 23.13
C ARG A 232 -7.78 -49.97 24.43
N LYS A 233 -7.67 -50.69 25.56
CA LYS A 233 -8.13 -50.24 26.88
C LYS A 233 -7.18 -49.21 27.50
N CYS A 234 -5.96 -49.09 26.98
CA CYS A 234 -4.99 -48.06 27.36
C CYS A 234 -5.33 -46.73 26.68
N THR A 235 -6.52 -46.21 26.93
CA THR A 235 -7.09 -45.05 26.24
C THR A 235 -6.34 -43.74 26.48
N LYS A 236 -5.29 -43.73 27.31
CA LYS A 236 -4.45 -42.57 27.59
C LYS A 236 -3.17 -42.54 26.76
N LEU A 237 -2.91 -43.57 25.95
CA LEU A 237 -1.68 -43.68 25.17
C LEU A 237 -1.57 -42.53 24.17
N LYS A 238 -0.56 -41.69 24.36
CA LYS A 238 -0.13 -40.60 23.47
C LYS A 238 1.06 -41.00 22.61
N LYS A 239 1.94 -41.88 23.09
CA LYS A 239 3.15 -42.27 22.37
C LYS A 239 3.29 -43.79 22.32
N VAL A 240 3.43 -44.34 21.12
CA VAL A 240 3.69 -45.76 20.90
C VAL A 240 4.86 -45.92 19.95
N ASP A 241 5.94 -46.54 20.41
CA ASP A 241 7.08 -46.92 19.57
C ASP A 241 7.16 -48.45 19.45
N LEU A 242 6.89 -48.95 18.24
CA LEU A 242 6.94 -50.34 17.84
C LEU A 242 7.94 -50.54 16.68
N SER A 243 8.92 -49.65 16.56
CA SER A 243 9.91 -49.72 15.48
C SER A 243 10.73 -51.01 15.59
N GLY A 244 10.78 -51.80 14.53
CA GLY A 244 11.46 -53.10 14.48
C GLY A 244 10.83 -54.20 15.32
N ALA A 245 9.74 -53.92 16.04
CA ALA A 245 9.12 -54.84 16.99
C ALA A 245 8.16 -55.82 16.32
N LEU A 246 7.52 -55.42 15.22
CA LEU A 246 6.39 -56.11 14.58
C LEU A 246 6.81 -56.84 13.29
N ARG A 247 8.09 -57.15 13.13
CA ARG A 247 8.64 -57.83 11.93
C ARG A 247 8.07 -59.22 11.66
N LEU A 248 7.43 -59.84 12.64
CA LEU A 248 6.80 -61.14 12.51
C LEU A 248 5.29 -61.04 12.20
N LEU A 249 4.75 -59.82 12.09
CA LEU A 249 3.35 -59.56 11.73
C LEU A 249 3.23 -59.13 10.27
N ALA A 250 2.18 -59.59 9.60
CA ALA A 250 1.84 -59.17 8.24
C ALA A 250 1.15 -57.79 8.21
N THR A 251 0.36 -57.47 9.23
CA THR A 251 -0.44 -56.25 9.31
C THR A 251 -0.22 -55.51 10.63
N ILE A 252 -0.47 -54.21 10.61
CA ILE A 252 -0.45 -53.37 11.80
C ILE A 252 -1.61 -53.79 12.72
N PRO A 253 -1.37 -54.09 14.01
CA PRO A 253 -2.42 -54.55 14.93
C PRO A 253 -3.59 -53.57 15.07
N GLU A 254 -4.81 -54.06 14.91
CA GLU A 254 -6.04 -53.23 15.00
C GLU A 254 -6.20 -52.52 16.35
N ALA A 255 -5.65 -53.10 17.41
CA ALA A 255 -5.69 -52.52 18.75
C ALA A 255 -5.04 -51.11 18.82
N LEU A 256 -4.08 -50.82 17.94
CA LEU A 256 -3.43 -49.51 17.86
C LEU A 256 -4.40 -48.44 17.37
N PHE A 257 -5.24 -48.78 16.41
CA PHE A 257 -6.19 -47.85 15.77
C PHE A 257 -7.32 -47.38 16.68
N SER A 258 -7.54 -48.07 17.80
CA SER A 258 -8.52 -47.68 18.82
C SER A 258 -7.97 -46.67 19.84
N LEU A 259 -6.69 -46.29 19.73
CA LEU A 259 -6.03 -45.34 20.64
C LEU A 259 -6.28 -43.90 20.16
N GLU A 260 -7.47 -43.37 20.43
CA GLU A 260 -7.87 -42.01 19.99
C GLU A 260 -7.00 -40.89 20.58
N ASP A 261 -6.37 -41.11 21.75
CA ASP A 261 -5.47 -40.16 22.42
C ASP A 261 -4.03 -40.20 21.86
N LEU A 262 -3.74 -41.05 20.85
CA LEU A 262 -2.39 -41.25 20.32
C LEU A 262 -1.91 -40.05 19.49
N GLU A 263 -0.75 -39.50 19.85
CA GLU A 263 -0.08 -38.36 19.24
C GLU A 263 1.14 -38.81 18.40
N GLU A 264 1.97 -39.72 18.91
CA GLU A 264 3.18 -40.21 18.24
C GLU A 264 3.13 -41.73 18.02
N LEU A 265 3.25 -42.16 16.76
CA LEU A 265 3.31 -43.57 16.37
C LEU A 265 4.56 -43.85 15.54
N TYR A 266 5.44 -44.70 16.07
CA TYR A 266 6.65 -45.15 15.38
C TYR A 266 6.55 -46.63 15.02
N LEU A 267 6.63 -46.92 13.72
CA LEU A 267 6.54 -48.25 13.12
C LEU A 267 7.69 -48.46 12.13
N ASN A 268 8.84 -47.82 12.36
CA ASN A 268 10.00 -47.93 11.47
C ASN A 268 10.56 -49.35 11.45
N ASP A 269 11.27 -49.72 10.39
CA ASP A 269 12.01 -50.99 10.28
C ASP A 269 11.14 -52.25 10.49
N ASN A 270 9.90 -52.21 10.01
CA ASN A 270 8.98 -53.35 9.95
C ASN A 270 8.80 -53.80 8.48
N TYR A 271 7.90 -54.76 8.22
CA TYR A 271 7.68 -55.31 6.86
C TYR A 271 6.25 -55.06 6.36
N PHE A 272 5.62 -53.95 6.77
CA PHE A 272 4.23 -53.66 6.38
C PHE A 272 4.12 -53.29 4.90
N THR A 273 3.14 -53.85 4.21
CA THR A 273 2.86 -53.59 2.78
C THR A 273 1.81 -52.51 2.55
N ASP A 274 0.93 -52.28 3.53
CA ASP A 274 -0.18 -51.33 3.44
C ASP A 274 -0.43 -50.68 4.81
N ILE A 275 -1.06 -49.51 4.78
CA ILE A 275 -1.65 -48.84 5.95
C ILE A 275 -3.15 -49.16 5.93
N PRO A 276 -3.69 -49.92 6.90
CA PRO A 276 -5.10 -50.32 6.90
C PRO A 276 -6.04 -49.14 7.21
N GLU A 277 -7.29 -49.25 6.78
CA GLU A 277 -8.33 -48.20 6.93
C GLU A 277 -8.53 -47.76 8.37
N GLY A 278 -8.33 -48.66 9.35
CA GLY A 278 -8.44 -48.36 10.77
C GLY A 278 -7.54 -47.23 11.25
N VAL A 279 -6.47 -46.89 10.53
CA VAL A 279 -5.56 -45.78 10.88
C VAL A 279 -6.30 -44.46 11.13
N CYS A 280 -7.46 -44.24 10.50
CA CYS A 280 -8.29 -43.05 10.69
C CYS A 280 -8.80 -42.85 12.13
N GLY A 281 -8.81 -43.91 12.96
CA GLY A 281 -9.16 -43.84 14.38
C GLY A 281 -8.14 -43.09 15.24
N LEU A 282 -6.92 -42.88 14.74
CA LEU A 282 -5.85 -42.14 15.43
C LEU A 282 -6.04 -40.61 15.27
N VAL A 283 -7.19 -40.10 15.71
CA VAL A 283 -7.64 -38.74 15.40
C VAL A 283 -6.73 -37.63 15.97
N LYS A 284 -5.88 -37.92 16.96
CA LYS A 284 -4.92 -36.96 17.54
C LYS A 284 -3.48 -37.12 17.04
N LEU A 285 -3.24 -38.01 16.08
CA LEU A 285 -1.88 -38.32 15.64
C LEU A 285 -1.20 -37.09 15.02
N THR A 286 -0.07 -36.69 15.61
CA THR A 286 0.80 -35.59 15.16
C THR A 286 2.05 -36.12 14.48
N GLN A 287 2.54 -37.30 14.84
CA GLN A 287 3.74 -37.88 14.25
C GLN A 287 3.52 -39.34 13.88
N LEU A 288 3.74 -39.66 12.61
CA LEU A 288 3.77 -41.01 12.10
C LEU A 288 5.09 -41.28 11.38
N CYS A 289 5.82 -42.29 11.85
CA CYS A 289 7.04 -42.75 11.20
C CYS A 289 6.91 -44.22 10.81
N MET A 290 6.94 -44.50 9.51
CA MET A 290 6.92 -45.84 8.91
C MET A 290 8.08 -46.02 7.94
N LYS A 291 9.24 -45.46 8.28
CA LYS A 291 10.46 -45.59 7.48
C LYS A 291 10.90 -47.05 7.38
N ARG A 292 11.45 -47.46 6.24
CA ARG A 292 11.97 -48.84 6.01
C ARG A 292 10.89 -49.89 6.24
N ASN A 293 9.81 -49.77 5.49
CA ASN A 293 8.75 -50.77 5.39
C ASN A 293 8.69 -51.30 3.95
N SER A 294 7.59 -51.93 3.56
CA SER A 294 7.35 -52.39 2.20
C SER A 294 6.06 -51.80 1.63
N LEU A 295 5.71 -50.56 2.02
CA LEU A 295 4.46 -49.91 1.65
C LEU A 295 4.38 -49.70 0.14
N LEU A 296 3.32 -50.22 -0.48
CA LEU A 296 3.04 -50.05 -1.91
C LEU A 296 2.14 -48.84 -2.19
N ARG A 297 1.20 -48.55 -1.28
CA ARG A 297 0.22 -47.47 -1.41
C ARG A 297 -0.27 -46.97 -0.05
N ILE A 298 -0.97 -45.84 -0.07
CA ILE A 298 -1.63 -45.24 1.09
C ILE A 298 -3.15 -45.23 0.81
N SER A 299 -3.97 -45.64 1.78
CA SER A 299 -5.44 -45.61 1.66
C SER A 299 -6.01 -44.19 1.78
N GLU A 300 -7.22 -43.94 1.26
CA GLU A 300 -7.84 -42.60 1.35
C GLU A 300 -8.22 -42.21 2.79
N GLU A 301 -8.49 -43.20 3.63
CA GLU A 301 -8.81 -43.08 5.05
C GLU A 301 -7.63 -42.53 5.84
N PHE A 302 -6.39 -42.77 5.39
CA PHE A 302 -5.18 -42.20 5.99
C PHE A 302 -5.23 -40.68 6.08
N TYR A 303 -5.79 -40.03 5.06
CA TYR A 303 -5.84 -38.57 4.99
C TYR A 303 -6.86 -37.94 5.96
N GLN A 304 -7.51 -38.74 6.82
CA GLN A 304 -8.36 -38.26 7.91
C GLN A 304 -7.54 -37.81 9.14
N LEU A 305 -6.24 -38.10 9.18
CA LEU A 305 -5.30 -37.70 10.24
C LEU A 305 -4.96 -36.20 10.20
N ARG A 306 -5.97 -35.33 10.39
CA ARG A 306 -5.84 -33.87 10.20
C ARG A 306 -4.84 -33.18 11.14
N TYR A 307 -4.43 -33.86 12.21
CA TYR A 307 -3.48 -33.35 13.19
C TYR A 307 -2.03 -33.69 12.88
N LEU A 308 -1.77 -34.44 11.79
CA LEU A 308 -0.44 -34.91 11.45
C LEU A 308 0.49 -33.74 11.10
N GLU A 309 1.61 -33.65 11.81
CA GLU A 309 2.68 -32.67 11.67
C GLU A 309 3.93 -33.29 11.02
N ARG A 310 4.21 -34.57 11.28
CA ARG A 310 5.39 -35.26 10.73
C ARG A 310 4.98 -36.61 10.15
N LEU A 311 5.25 -36.79 8.87
CA LEU A 311 5.03 -38.04 8.15
C LEU A 311 6.32 -38.50 7.52
N ASN A 312 6.81 -39.66 7.96
CA ASN A 312 7.97 -40.31 7.37
C ASN A 312 7.57 -41.66 6.79
N LEU A 313 7.56 -41.74 5.46
CA LEU A 313 7.35 -42.96 4.68
C LEU A 313 8.55 -43.24 3.76
N SER A 314 9.74 -42.74 4.10
CA SER A 314 10.95 -43.00 3.33
C SER A 314 11.35 -44.47 3.37
N ASP A 315 12.13 -44.92 2.38
CA ASP A 315 12.53 -46.32 2.21
C ASP A 315 11.32 -47.28 2.12
N ASN A 316 10.44 -47.03 1.13
CA ASN A 316 9.26 -47.86 0.83
C ASN A 316 9.15 -48.10 -0.70
N TYR A 317 8.01 -48.59 -1.17
CA TYR A 317 7.75 -48.88 -2.59
C TYR A 317 6.55 -48.08 -3.14
N LEU A 318 6.26 -46.90 -2.59
CA LEU A 318 5.13 -46.06 -3.01
C LEU A 318 5.31 -45.60 -4.46
N ASP A 319 4.33 -45.88 -5.32
CA ASP A 319 4.31 -45.43 -6.72
C ASP A 319 3.59 -44.09 -6.93
N SER A 320 2.71 -43.73 -6.00
CA SER A 320 1.87 -42.54 -6.06
C SER A 320 1.46 -42.04 -4.66
N ILE A 321 1.10 -40.76 -4.58
CA ILE A 321 0.44 -40.14 -3.42
C ILE A 321 -0.92 -39.64 -3.88
N ALA A 322 -1.99 -39.97 -3.16
CA ALA A 322 -3.32 -39.57 -3.58
C ALA A 322 -3.63 -38.09 -3.23
N PRO A 323 -4.54 -37.43 -3.97
CA PRO A 323 -4.98 -36.05 -3.72
C PRO A 323 -5.50 -35.79 -2.30
N GLY A 324 -5.88 -36.83 -1.54
CA GLY A 324 -6.30 -36.71 -0.15
C GLY A 324 -5.27 -36.02 0.75
N ILE A 325 -3.98 -36.00 0.37
CA ILE A 325 -2.88 -35.38 1.14
C ILE A 325 -3.18 -33.93 1.57
N LYS A 326 -3.93 -33.16 0.78
CA LYS A 326 -4.35 -31.76 1.13
C LYS A 326 -5.07 -31.63 2.46
N ARG A 327 -5.63 -32.72 3.01
CA ARG A 327 -6.33 -32.74 4.30
C ARG A 327 -5.39 -32.62 5.50
N LEU A 328 -4.11 -32.95 5.33
CA LEU A 328 -3.09 -32.93 6.39
C LEU A 328 -2.54 -31.51 6.60
N LYS A 329 -3.41 -30.54 6.90
CA LYS A 329 -3.06 -29.11 6.93
C LYS A 329 -2.00 -28.70 7.96
N ARG A 330 -1.71 -29.57 8.93
CA ARG A 330 -0.66 -29.34 9.93
C ARG A 330 0.70 -29.91 9.55
N LEU A 331 0.80 -30.59 8.40
CA LEU A 331 2.01 -31.30 8.02
C LEU A 331 3.17 -30.32 7.81
N GLN A 332 4.24 -30.53 8.59
CA GLN A 332 5.47 -29.74 8.58
C GLN A 332 6.63 -30.49 7.93
N VAL A 333 6.67 -31.81 8.09
CA VAL A 333 7.72 -32.68 7.54
C VAL A 333 7.07 -33.81 6.77
N LEU A 334 7.38 -33.90 5.48
CA LEU A 334 6.97 -34.98 4.60
C LEU A 334 8.23 -35.64 4.02
N GLU A 335 8.51 -36.84 4.47
CA GLU A 335 9.64 -37.67 4.07
C GLU A 335 9.13 -38.86 3.25
N LEU A 336 9.45 -38.87 1.96
CA LEU A 336 9.06 -39.84 0.92
C LEU A 336 10.28 -40.32 0.11
N ASP A 337 11.48 -40.15 0.65
CA ASP A 337 12.73 -40.52 -0.01
C ASP A 337 12.79 -42.03 -0.27
N ASN A 338 13.47 -42.42 -1.35
CA ASN A 338 13.68 -43.81 -1.74
C ASN A 338 12.34 -44.59 -1.86
N ASN A 339 11.52 -44.13 -2.80
CA ASN A 339 10.24 -44.73 -3.20
C ASN A 339 10.21 -44.97 -4.73
N LYS A 340 9.03 -45.10 -5.32
CA LYS A 340 8.80 -45.31 -6.77
C LYS A 340 7.90 -44.24 -7.39
N LEU A 341 7.81 -43.05 -6.77
CA LEU A 341 6.91 -41.97 -7.20
C LEU A 341 7.25 -41.47 -8.61
N THR A 342 6.27 -41.44 -9.51
CA THR A 342 6.41 -40.87 -10.86
C THR A 342 5.96 -39.42 -10.95
N GLU A 343 5.03 -39.01 -10.09
CA GLU A 343 4.52 -37.64 -9.98
C GLU A 343 4.15 -37.31 -8.52
N LEU A 344 4.07 -36.02 -8.21
CA LEU A 344 3.47 -35.49 -6.98
C LEU A 344 2.15 -34.80 -7.33
N PRO A 345 1.05 -35.04 -6.58
CA PRO A 345 -0.20 -34.33 -6.85
C PRO A 345 -0.09 -32.84 -6.48
N GLU A 346 -0.77 -31.96 -7.23
CA GLU A 346 -0.86 -30.51 -6.95
C GLU A 346 -1.33 -30.23 -5.52
N GLU A 347 -2.10 -31.15 -4.92
CA GLU A 347 -2.53 -31.09 -3.53
C GLU A 347 -1.42 -31.07 -2.48
N VAL A 348 -0.20 -31.54 -2.79
CA VAL A 348 0.95 -31.40 -1.87
C VAL A 348 1.26 -29.92 -1.64
N CYS A 349 1.03 -29.07 -2.63
CA CYS A 349 1.27 -27.63 -2.56
C CYS A 349 0.28 -26.89 -1.64
N LEU A 350 -0.78 -27.56 -1.18
CA LEU A 350 -1.76 -27.03 -0.21
C LEU A 350 -1.34 -27.26 1.26
N LEU A 351 -0.18 -27.86 1.49
CA LEU A 351 0.40 -28.10 2.81
C LEU A 351 1.23 -26.89 3.27
N GLU A 352 0.55 -25.79 3.58
CA GLU A 352 1.20 -24.50 3.87
C GLU A 352 2.19 -24.54 5.04
N GLN A 353 2.05 -25.48 5.96
CA GLN A 353 2.95 -25.64 7.11
C GLN A 353 4.22 -26.45 6.79
N LEU A 354 4.37 -26.94 5.55
CA LEU A 354 5.48 -27.80 5.16
C LEU A 354 6.79 -27.00 5.12
N HIS A 355 7.76 -27.43 5.93
CA HIS A 355 9.11 -26.87 5.97
C HIS A 355 10.16 -27.83 5.39
N TYR A 356 9.86 -29.12 5.32
CA TYR A 356 10.73 -30.14 4.74
C TYR A 356 9.93 -31.07 3.83
N LEU A 357 10.37 -31.22 2.58
CA LEU A 357 9.85 -32.16 1.60
C LEU A 357 10.99 -33.02 1.05
N GLY A 358 11.10 -34.25 1.53
CA GLY A 358 12.04 -35.24 1.00
C GLY A 358 11.34 -36.14 0.00
N VAL A 359 11.75 -36.11 -1.27
CA VAL A 359 11.30 -37.00 -2.35
C VAL A 359 12.50 -37.51 -3.16
N ALA A 360 13.67 -37.60 -2.51
CA ALA A 360 14.90 -38.05 -3.15
C ALA A 360 14.77 -39.50 -3.60
N THR A 361 15.52 -39.92 -4.63
CA THR A 361 15.58 -41.32 -5.08
C THR A 361 14.19 -41.85 -5.44
N ASN A 362 13.52 -41.15 -6.35
CA ASN A 362 12.22 -41.50 -6.92
C ASN A 362 12.30 -41.52 -8.46
N GLN A 363 11.16 -41.51 -9.15
CA GLN A 363 11.05 -41.52 -10.62
C GLN A 363 10.32 -40.27 -11.15
N LEU A 364 10.38 -39.15 -10.42
CA LEU A 364 9.64 -37.94 -10.76
C LEU A 364 10.11 -37.35 -12.09
N THR A 365 9.18 -37.14 -13.03
CA THR A 365 9.48 -36.47 -14.31
C THR A 365 9.25 -34.95 -14.28
N LYS A 366 8.35 -34.50 -13.41
CA LYS A 366 8.00 -33.08 -13.20
C LYS A 366 7.69 -32.80 -11.73
N LEU A 367 7.80 -31.54 -11.35
CA LEU A 367 7.27 -31.01 -10.08
C LEU A 367 5.94 -30.29 -10.35
N PRO A 368 5.01 -30.22 -9.37
CA PRO A 368 3.79 -29.42 -9.49
C PRO A 368 4.10 -27.95 -9.80
N GLU A 369 3.29 -27.32 -10.66
CA GLU A 369 3.48 -25.90 -10.99
C GLU A 369 3.22 -25.03 -9.75
N SER A 370 2.34 -25.47 -8.84
CA SER A 370 2.01 -24.75 -7.61
C SER A 370 3.02 -24.94 -6.47
N ILE A 371 4.20 -25.54 -6.71
CA ILE A 371 5.21 -25.78 -5.66
C ILE A 371 5.63 -24.50 -4.93
N TYR A 372 5.52 -23.35 -5.60
CA TYR A 372 5.78 -22.01 -5.06
C TYR A 372 4.86 -21.61 -3.90
N CYS A 373 3.70 -22.26 -3.73
CA CYS A 373 2.78 -22.01 -2.62
C CYS A 373 3.33 -22.48 -1.27
N LEU A 374 4.35 -23.33 -1.25
CA LEU A 374 5.00 -23.82 -0.03
C LEU A 374 5.99 -22.80 0.54
N HIS A 375 5.54 -21.58 0.86
CA HIS A 375 6.39 -20.47 1.32
C HIS A 375 7.22 -20.77 2.59
N ASN A 376 6.80 -21.79 3.36
CA ASN A 376 7.50 -22.23 4.56
C ASN A 376 8.62 -23.25 4.28
N LEU A 377 8.73 -23.75 3.05
CA LEU A 377 9.67 -24.80 2.66
C LEU A 377 11.11 -24.32 2.82
N ARG A 378 11.89 -25.03 3.62
CA ARG A 378 13.31 -24.75 3.89
C ARG A 378 14.23 -25.76 3.22
N SER A 379 13.74 -26.97 2.98
CA SER A 379 14.49 -28.02 2.31
C SER A 379 13.56 -28.84 1.42
N LEU A 380 14.01 -29.04 0.19
CA LEU A 380 13.36 -29.82 -0.85
C LEU A 380 14.40 -30.74 -1.46
N ASP A 381 14.33 -32.02 -1.13
CA ASP A 381 15.19 -33.01 -1.74
C ASP A 381 14.46 -33.73 -2.88
N VAL A 382 14.83 -33.39 -4.11
CA VAL A 382 14.37 -34.01 -5.36
C VAL A 382 15.53 -34.70 -6.09
N SER A 383 16.62 -35.01 -5.37
CA SER A 383 17.80 -35.65 -5.94
C SER A 383 17.50 -37.06 -6.44
N ASN A 384 18.24 -37.56 -7.43
CA ASN A 384 18.07 -38.90 -8.00
C ASN A 384 16.64 -39.13 -8.51
N ASN A 385 16.17 -38.26 -9.41
CA ASN A 385 14.87 -38.33 -10.10
C ASN A 385 15.05 -38.22 -11.63
N GLN A 386 13.97 -38.03 -12.38
CA GLN A 386 13.96 -37.94 -13.85
C GLN A 386 13.52 -36.56 -14.34
N LEU A 387 13.69 -35.50 -13.54
CA LEU A 387 13.25 -34.15 -13.87
C LEU A 387 13.99 -33.61 -15.11
N SER A 388 13.23 -33.12 -16.10
CA SER A 388 13.77 -32.45 -17.29
C SER A 388 13.83 -30.92 -17.15
N GLU A 389 12.91 -30.37 -16.36
CA GLU A 389 12.72 -28.94 -16.13
C GLU A 389 12.26 -28.67 -14.69
N VAL A 390 12.30 -27.41 -14.27
CA VAL A 390 11.89 -26.93 -12.95
C VAL A 390 10.83 -25.82 -13.14
N PRO A 391 9.74 -25.79 -12.35
CA PRO A 391 8.70 -24.77 -12.49
C PRO A 391 9.25 -23.33 -12.41
N LEU A 392 8.79 -22.44 -13.30
CA LEU A 392 9.31 -21.07 -13.40
C LEU A 392 9.02 -20.20 -12.17
N LEU A 393 7.98 -20.52 -11.40
CA LEU A 393 7.60 -19.79 -10.18
C LEU A 393 8.31 -20.31 -8.92
N MET A 394 9.16 -21.34 -9.06
CA MET A 394 9.88 -21.92 -7.92
C MET A 394 10.87 -20.93 -7.28
N ASP A 395 11.28 -19.89 -8.02
CA ASP A 395 12.09 -18.78 -7.51
C ASP A 395 11.43 -17.99 -6.38
N GLN A 396 10.11 -18.12 -6.17
CA GLN A 396 9.37 -17.49 -5.07
C GLN A 396 9.53 -18.20 -3.71
N LEU A 397 10.26 -19.31 -3.65
CA LEU A 397 10.52 -20.05 -2.42
C LEU A 397 11.73 -19.45 -1.67
N ASP A 398 11.58 -18.23 -1.13
CA ASP A 398 12.67 -17.48 -0.50
C ASP A 398 13.42 -18.29 0.58
N ARG A 399 12.68 -18.96 1.46
CA ARG A 399 13.25 -19.78 2.54
C ARG A 399 14.02 -21.00 2.02
N LEU A 400 13.66 -21.52 0.86
CA LEU A 400 14.37 -22.62 0.24
C LEU A 400 15.72 -22.13 -0.32
N ALA A 401 15.74 -20.94 -0.93
CA ALA A 401 16.96 -20.30 -1.41
C ALA A 401 17.90 -19.89 -0.26
N GLU A 402 17.37 -19.30 0.82
CA GLU A 402 18.15 -18.89 2.01
C GLU A 402 18.90 -20.05 2.67
N ASN A 403 18.30 -21.25 2.67
CA ASN A 403 18.87 -22.43 3.31
C ASN A 403 19.72 -23.30 2.37
N ASP A 404 19.92 -22.87 1.12
CA ASP A 404 20.44 -23.70 0.02
C ASP A 404 19.82 -25.11 0.02
N GLY A 405 18.50 -25.13 0.25
CA GLY A 405 17.79 -26.34 0.62
C GLY A 405 17.30 -27.16 -0.57
N LEU A 406 17.55 -26.72 -1.81
CA LEU A 406 17.17 -27.46 -3.00
C LEU A 406 18.25 -28.48 -3.36
N HIS A 407 17.96 -29.75 -3.15
CA HIS A 407 18.82 -30.84 -3.59
C HIS A 407 18.22 -31.47 -4.85
N ILE A 408 18.84 -31.22 -6.01
CA ILE A 408 18.32 -31.65 -7.34
C ILE A 408 19.34 -32.45 -8.16
N LEU A 409 20.40 -32.93 -7.51
CA LEU A 409 21.46 -33.68 -8.18
C LEU A 409 20.93 -34.97 -8.82
N ASN A 410 21.58 -35.44 -9.88
CA ASN A 410 21.23 -36.67 -10.59
C ASN A 410 19.79 -36.68 -11.15
N ASN A 411 19.47 -35.66 -11.95
CA ASN A 411 18.24 -35.53 -12.75
C ASN A 411 18.57 -35.41 -14.26
N ASN A 412 17.56 -35.52 -15.12
CA ASN A 412 17.67 -35.39 -16.59
C ASN A 412 17.60 -33.93 -17.08
N LEU A 413 18.15 -32.99 -16.30
CA LEU A 413 18.09 -31.56 -16.61
C LEU A 413 18.85 -31.25 -17.90
N HIS A 414 18.20 -30.55 -18.82
CA HIS A 414 18.84 -30.05 -20.03
C HIS A 414 19.74 -28.85 -19.73
N SER A 415 20.70 -28.57 -20.61
CA SER A 415 21.44 -27.30 -20.55
C SER A 415 20.46 -26.13 -20.79
N PRO A 416 20.51 -25.05 -20.01
CA PRO A 416 21.54 -24.71 -19.01
C PRO A 416 21.21 -25.11 -17.56
N PHE A 417 20.03 -25.67 -17.26
CA PHE A 417 19.61 -26.03 -15.89
C PHE A 417 20.62 -26.92 -15.17
N LYS A 418 21.23 -27.87 -15.87
CA LYS A 418 22.24 -28.78 -15.30
C LYS A 418 23.49 -28.05 -14.78
N GLU A 419 23.92 -27.00 -15.47
CA GLU A 419 25.12 -26.24 -15.09
C GLU A 419 24.79 -25.33 -13.91
N ILE A 420 23.64 -24.65 -13.98
CA ILE A 420 23.22 -23.66 -13.00
C ILE A 420 22.87 -24.29 -11.65
N THR A 421 22.29 -25.49 -11.64
CA THR A 421 21.99 -26.23 -10.40
C THR A 421 23.23 -26.58 -9.59
N THR A 422 24.43 -26.65 -10.19
CA THR A 422 25.69 -26.88 -9.47
C THR A 422 26.22 -25.64 -8.76
N LEU A 423 25.70 -24.45 -9.09
CA LEU A 423 26.07 -23.16 -8.50
C LEU A 423 25.27 -22.83 -7.23
N GLY A 424 24.32 -23.67 -6.85
CA GLY A 424 23.46 -23.51 -5.68
C GLY A 424 22.03 -23.06 -6.00
N THR A 425 21.15 -23.15 -5.01
CA THR A 425 19.72 -22.87 -5.13
C THR A 425 19.44 -21.44 -5.60
N GLN A 426 20.21 -20.48 -5.06
CA GLN A 426 20.05 -19.06 -5.39
C GLN A 426 20.34 -18.76 -6.87
N ALA A 427 21.41 -19.34 -7.43
CA ALA A 427 21.78 -19.15 -8.83
C ALA A 427 20.72 -19.72 -9.79
N LEU A 428 20.11 -20.85 -9.44
CA LEU A 428 18.98 -21.40 -10.19
C LEU A 428 17.76 -20.47 -10.17
N PHE A 429 17.44 -19.91 -9.00
CA PHE A 429 16.28 -19.04 -8.86
C PHE A 429 16.48 -17.71 -9.61
N GLU A 430 17.69 -17.17 -9.61
CA GLU A 430 18.04 -16.01 -10.44
C GLU A 430 17.87 -16.31 -11.94
N PHE A 431 18.25 -17.50 -12.38
CA PHE A 431 18.06 -17.93 -13.77
C PHE A 431 16.59 -18.11 -14.15
N LEU A 432 15.79 -18.78 -13.31
CA LEU A 432 14.35 -18.95 -13.51
C LEU A 432 13.63 -17.60 -13.59
N LYS A 433 13.99 -16.68 -12.70
CA LYS A 433 13.53 -15.30 -12.71
C LYS A 433 13.87 -14.62 -14.04
N GLY A 434 15.09 -14.78 -14.56
CA GLY A 434 15.49 -14.26 -15.86
C GLY A 434 14.62 -14.74 -17.03
N ILE A 435 14.33 -16.05 -17.10
CA ILE A 435 13.43 -16.63 -18.12
C ILE A 435 12.02 -16.03 -17.99
N ARG A 436 11.47 -15.97 -16.77
CA ARG A 436 10.14 -15.41 -16.52
C ARG A 436 10.04 -13.96 -16.97
N LEU A 437 11.05 -13.15 -16.66
CA LEU A 437 11.08 -11.74 -17.05
C LEU A 437 11.08 -11.57 -18.57
N LYS A 438 11.77 -12.47 -19.30
CA LYS A 438 11.87 -12.46 -20.76
C LYS A 438 10.59 -12.94 -21.47
N GLU A 439 9.92 -13.95 -20.94
CA GLU A 439 8.72 -14.56 -21.56
C GLU A 439 7.40 -13.90 -21.14
N ALA A 440 7.39 -13.04 -20.12
CA ALA A 440 6.18 -12.37 -19.64
C ALA A 440 5.55 -11.50 -20.75
N HIS A 441 4.26 -11.74 -21.02
CA HIS A 441 3.46 -10.87 -21.91
C HIS A 441 3.42 -9.45 -21.33
N HIS A 442 3.55 -8.43 -22.20
CA HIS A 442 3.78 -7.05 -21.76
C HIS A 442 2.86 -6.55 -20.64
N ARG A 443 3.51 -5.90 -19.66
CA ARG A 443 3.05 -5.69 -18.29
C ARG A 443 1.70 -4.99 -18.23
N TRP A 444 0.78 -5.61 -17.52
CA TRP A 444 -0.55 -5.08 -17.31
C TRP A 444 -0.56 -4.05 -16.20
N LYS A 445 -1.25 -2.93 -16.40
CA LYS A 445 -1.39 -1.91 -15.35
C LYS A 445 -2.70 -2.12 -14.61
N MET A 446 -2.64 -2.36 -13.30
CA MET A 446 -3.79 -2.39 -12.40
C MET A 446 -3.67 -1.24 -11.40
N ILE A 447 -4.70 -0.42 -11.26
CA ILE A 447 -4.72 0.75 -10.38
C ILE A 447 -5.71 0.50 -9.26
N LEU A 448 -5.24 0.40 -8.01
CA LEU A 448 -6.08 0.34 -6.82
C LEU A 448 -6.33 1.76 -6.30
N ILE A 449 -7.59 2.18 -6.29
CA ILE A 449 -8.02 3.53 -5.90
C ILE A 449 -9.22 3.46 -4.96
N GLY A 450 -9.40 4.47 -4.11
CA GLY A 450 -10.48 4.54 -3.13
C GLY A 450 -10.10 5.27 -1.85
N ALA A 451 -11.08 5.54 -0.99
CA ALA A 451 -10.92 6.32 0.23
C ALA A 451 -9.83 5.80 1.18
N ALA A 452 -9.32 6.67 2.06
CA ALA A 452 -8.42 6.25 3.14
C ALA A 452 -9.07 5.11 3.95
N GLN A 453 -8.28 4.10 4.30
CA GLN A 453 -8.74 2.91 5.02
C GLN A 453 -9.79 2.04 4.29
N ALA A 454 -10.01 2.22 2.98
CA ALA A 454 -10.90 1.36 2.20
C ALA A 454 -10.47 -0.12 2.08
N GLY A 455 -9.33 -0.52 2.64
CA GLY A 455 -8.79 -1.88 2.52
C GLY A 455 -7.97 -2.14 1.26
N LYS A 456 -7.48 -1.11 0.55
CA LYS A 456 -6.66 -1.26 -0.68
C LYS A 456 -5.39 -2.09 -0.45
N THR A 457 -4.60 -1.74 0.55
CA THR A 457 -3.35 -2.43 0.87
C THR A 457 -3.61 -3.86 1.34
N SER A 458 -4.65 -4.08 2.16
CA SER A 458 -5.07 -5.42 2.60
C SER A 458 -5.58 -6.27 1.43
N LEU A 459 -6.36 -5.69 0.51
CA LEU A 459 -6.82 -6.35 -0.71
C LEU A 459 -5.65 -6.74 -1.61
N ARG A 460 -4.70 -5.83 -1.80
CA ARG A 460 -3.46 -6.10 -2.54
C ARG A 460 -2.71 -7.28 -1.92
N GLN A 461 -2.50 -7.26 -0.60
CA GLN A 461 -1.84 -8.37 0.11
C GLN A 461 -2.63 -9.67 -0.03
N ALA A 462 -3.95 -9.63 0.05
CA ALA A 462 -4.82 -10.78 -0.14
C ALA A 462 -4.70 -11.35 -1.57
N LEU A 463 -4.67 -10.50 -2.59
CA LEU A 463 -4.51 -10.89 -4.00
C LEU A 463 -3.12 -11.47 -4.29
N MET A 464 -2.07 -10.88 -3.71
CA MET A 464 -0.67 -11.21 -4.00
C MET A 464 -0.13 -12.35 -3.14
N LEU A 465 -0.34 -12.30 -1.82
CA LEU A 465 0.28 -13.16 -0.82
C LEU A 465 -0.67 -14.22 -0.26
N GLY A 466 -1.94 -14.21 -0.67
CA GLY A 466 -2.95 -15.12 -0.11
C GLY A 466 -3.13 -14.94 1.41
N LYS A 467 -2.87 -13.73 1.92
CA LYS A 467 -3.00 -13.36 3.33
C LYS A 467 -3.53 -11.94 3.43
N SER A 468 -4.49 -11.72 4.33
CA SER A 468 -4.93 -10.38 4.70
C SER A 468 -4.19 -9.95 5.96
N LYS A 469 -3.52 -8.80 5.95
CA LYS A 469 -2.95 -8.17 7.16
C LYS A 469 -3.57 -6.79 7.32
N LEU A 470 -3.94 -6.48 8.57
CA LEU A 470 -4.27 -5.10 8.97
C LEU A 470 -3.00 -4.26 8.88
N THR A 471 -2.99 -3.31 7.96
CA THR A 471 -1.87 -2.37 7.78
C THR A 471 -1.87 -1.39 8.95
N ALA A 472 -0.77 -1.32 9.72
CA ALA A 472 -0.64 -0.37 10.82
C ALA A 472 -0.62 1.08 10.29
N GLU A 473 -0.96 2.07 11.11
CA GLU A 473 -1.08 3.47 10.65
C GLU A 473 0.21 4.03 10.04
N HIS A 474 1.36 3.60 10.53
CA HIS A 474 2.70 3.96 10.03
C HIS A 474 3.13 3.17 8.79
N GLU A 475 2.42 2.10 8.42
CA GLU A 475 2.64 1.29 7.20
C GLU A 475 1.70 1.72 6.05
N ARG A 476 0.93 2.81 6.21
CA ARG A 476 -0.06 3.25 5.20
C ARG A 476 0.63 3.77 3.94
N THR A 477 0.11 3.37 2.78
CA THR A 477 0.56 3.82 1.45
C THR A 477 0.60 5.35 1.34
N TRP A 478 1.80 5.93 1.23
CA TRP A 478 2.00 7.37 1.00
C TRP A 478 2.08 7.66 -0.49
N VAL A 479 1.17 8.52 -0.99
CA VAL A 479 1.00 8.91 -2.40
C VAL A 479 0.62 7.73 -3.30
N MET A 480 1.56 6.84 -3.58
CA MET A 480 1.39 5.64 -4.39
C MET A 480 2.46 4.61 -4.02
N GLU A 481 2.16 3.33 -4.10
CA GLU A 481 3.14 2.25 -4.08
C GLU A 481 2.98 1.36 -5.30
N ARG A 482 4.10 0.95 -5.88
CA ARG A 482 4.10 -0.01 -6.98
C ARG A 482 4.39 -1.38 -6.41
N HIS A 483 3.55 -2.33 -6.79
CA HIS A 483 3.71 -3.73 -6.45
C HIS A 483 3.67 -4.56 -7.72
N LEU A 484 4.44 -5.64 -7.73
CA LEU A 484 4.51 -6.54 -8.87
C LEU A 484 3.73 -7.81 -8.54
N TRP A 485 2.63 -8.04 -9.27
CA TRP A 485 1.80 -9.21 -9.11
C TRP A 485 1.98 -10.16 -10.29
N GLU A 486 2.45 -11.37 -10.01
CA GLU A 486 2.71 -12.43 -11.00
C GLU A 486 1.81 -13.63 -10.67
N PRO A 487 0.51 -13.55 -11.00
CA PRO A 487 -0.44 -14.61 -10.67
C PRO A 487 -0.26 -15.90 -11.46
N GLU A 488 0.38 -15.85 -12.63
CA GLU A 488 0.68 -16.98 -13.52
C GLU A 488 2.06 -16.79 -14.16
N SER A 489 2.67 -17.88 -14.64
CA SER A 489 4.05 -17.91 -15.17
C SER A 489 4.35 -16.89 -16.28
N ARG A 490 3.34 -16.44 -17.03
CA ARG A 490 3.47 -15.47 -18.15
C ARG A 490 2.62 -14.22 -17.99
N LEU A 491 1.98 -14.03 -16.84
CA LEU A 491 1.15 -12.87 -16.54
C LEU A 491 1.82 -12.00 -15.50
N ARG A 492 2.26 -10.81 -15.92
CA ARG A 492 2.94 -9.84 -15.07
C ARG A 492 2.14 -8.56 -14.98
N VAL A 493 1.70 -8.21 -13.77
CA VAL A 493 0.80 -7.08 -13.50
C VAL A 493 1.48 -6.09 -12.57
N GLN A 494 1.61 -4.85 -13.04
CA GLN A 494 2.00 -3.70 -12.24
C GLN A 494 0.78 -3.17 -11.49
N VAL A 495 0.75 -3.43 -10.19
CA VAL A 495 -0.29 -2.95 -9.28
C VAL A 495 0.14 -1.62 -8.68
N LEU A 496 -0.59 -0.56 -8.96
CA LEU A 496 -0.41 0.75 -8.36
C LEU A 496 -1.40 0.92 -7.21
N ASP A 497 -0.92 0.86 -5.97
CA ASP A 497 -1.70 1.10 -4.76
C ASP A 497 -1.66 2.60 -4.41
N PHE A 498 -2.78 3.31 -4.53
CA PHE A 498 -2.83 4.74 -4.24
C PHE A 498 -3.12 5.04 -2.78
N GLY A 499 -2.49 6.09 -2.24
CA GLY A 499 -2.83 6.62 -0.91
C GLY A 499 -4.23 7.23 -0.93
N GLY A 500 -5.11 6.82 -0.01
CA GLY A 500 -6.50 7.32 0.01
C GLY A 500 -6.69 8.73 0.60
N HIS A 501 -5.61 9.42 1.00
CA HIS A 501 -5.67 10.74 1.62
C HIS A 501 -5.88 11.85 0.58
N HIS A 502 -6.68 12.87 0.91
CA HIS A 502 -7.07 13.94 -0.03
C HIS A 502 -5.87 14.71 -0.59
N ILE A 503 -4.80 14.88 0.21
CA ILE A 503 -3.55 15.52 -0.22
C ILE A 503 -2.88 14.82 -1.42
N TYR A 504 -3.15 13.52 -1.61
CA TYR A 504 -2.61 12.71 -2.71
C TYR A 504 -3.47 12.72 -3.97
N GLN A 505 -4.73 13.18 -3.89
CA GLN A 505 -5.61 13.30 -5.06
C GLN A 505 -5.01 14.22 -6.13
N ALA A 506 -4.23 15.21 -5.70
CA ALA A 506 -3.46 16.06 -6.59
C ALA A 506 -2.38 15.32 -7.37
N ALA A 507 -1.92 14.13 -6.96
CA ALA A 507 -0.97 13.30 -7.70
C ALA A 507 -1.65 12.15 -8.47
N HIS A 508 -2.87 11.72 -8.09
CA HIS A 508 -3.57 10.60 -8.73
C HIS A 508 -3.81 10.83 -10.23
N HIS A 509 -4.09 12.07 -10.62
CA HIS A 509 -4.36 12.44 -12.02
C HIS A 509 -3.19 12.15 -12.98
N LEU A 510 -1.97 12.01 -12.46
CA LEU A 510 -0.74 11.73 -13.22
C LEU A 510 -0.67 10.30 -13.73
N PHE A 511 -1.39 9.39 -13.09
CA PHE A 511 -1.17 7.96 -13.25
C PHE A 511 -2.42 7.20 -13.75
N LEU A 512 -3.61 7.81 -13.68
CA LEU A 512 -4.83 7.30 -14.29
C LEU A 512 -4.68 7.26 -15.83
N SER A 513 -5.02 6.13 -16.45
CA SER A 513 -4.87 5.90 -17.90
C SER A 513 -5.91 4.90 -18.39
N SER A 514 -6.49 5.13 -19.57
CA SER A 514 -7.46 4.23 -20.22
C SER A 514 -6.92 2.81 -20.44
N ASP A 515 -5.60 2.63 -20.53
CA ASP A 515 -4.96 1.32 -20.73
C ASP A 515 -4.81 0.50 -19.44
N ALA A 516 -5.17 1.07 -18.28
CA ALA A 516 -5.13 0.38 -16.98
C ALA A 516 -6.48 -0.25 -16.61
N LEU A 517 -6.41 -1.34 -15.84
CA LEU A 517 -7.55 -1.89 -15.10
C LEU A 517 -7.69 -1.11 -13.79
N HIS A 518 -8.79 -0.38 -13.62
CA HIS A 518 -9.04 0.40 -12.41
C HIS A 518 -9.88 -0.42 -11.43
N VAL A 519 -9.35 -0.62 -10.23
CA VAL A 519 -10.01 -1.34 -9.15
C VAL A 519 -10.35 -0.31 -8.07
N LEU A 520 -11.63 0.06 -8.01
CA LEU A 520 -12.16 0.98 -7.01
C LEU A 520 -12.56 0.18 -5.77
N VAL A 521 -11.81 0.40 -4.69
CA VAL A 521 -11.94 -0.32 -3.41
C VAL A 521 -12.63 0.58 -2.40
N PHE A 522 -13.63 0.05 -1.71
CA PHE A 522 -14.36 0.75 -0.66
C PHE A 522 -14.71 -0.17 0.51
N ASP A 523 -14.90 0.43 1.69
CA ASP A 523 -15.21 -0.28 2.94
C ASP A 523 -16.73 -0.42 3.11
N LEU A 524 -17.24 -1.66 3.10
CA LEU A 524 -18.68 -1.96 3.23
C LEU A 524 -19.25 -1.60 4.62
N THR A 525 -18.41 -1.54 5.66
CA THR A 525 -18.87 -1.22 7.02
C THR A 525 -19.16 0.26 7.18
N LYS A 526 -18.41 1.10 6.49
CA LYS A 526 -18.57 2.56 6.49
C LYS A 526 -19.63 3.03 5.49
N TYR A 527 -20.12 2.14 4.64
CA TYR A 527 -21.11 2.49 3.64
C TYR A 527 -22.45 2.81 4.29
N THR A 528 -22.95 4.00 3.98
CA THR A 528 -24.34 4.43 4.14
C THR A 528 -24.73 5.20 2.89
N SER A 529 -26.03 5.28 2.59
CA SER A 529 -26.52 6.02 1.42
C SER A 529 -26.09 7.50 1.43
N GLN A 530 -25.87 8.08 2.61
CA GLN A 530 -25.41 9.47 2.79
C GLN A 530 -23.93 9.67 2.42
N VAL A 531 -23.09 8.63 2.55
CA VAL A 531 -21.64 8.68 2.33
C VAL A 531 -21.27 8.07 0.97
N TYR A 532 -22.25 7.67 0.15
CA TYR A 532 -22.03 7.11 -1.19
C TYR A 532 -21.09 7.97 -2.04
N GLU A 533 -21.30 9.28 -2.04
CA GLU A 533 -20.52 10.22 -2.83
C GLU A 533 -19.04 10.25 -2.40
N ASP A 534 -18.77 10.31 -1.10
CA ASP A 534 -17.40 10.37 -0.58
C ASP A 534 -16.66 9.03 -0.69
N LEU A 535 -17.39 7.91 -0.57
CA LEU A 535 -16.80 6.57 -0.57
C LEU A 535 -16.59 6.01 -1.99
N ILE A 536 -17.53 6.27 -2.91
CA ILE A 536 -17.59 5.64 -4.24
C ILE A 536 -17.79 6.67 -5.34
N GLY A 537 -18.81 7.54 -5.23
CA GLY A 537 -19.23 8.45 -6.30
C GLY A 537 -18.11 9.34 -6.83
N HIS A 538 -17.42 10.07 -5.95
CA HIS A 538 -16.33 10.97 -6.34
C HIS A 538 -15.13 10.25 -6.94
N TRP A 539 -14.84 9.03 -6.48
CA TRP A 539 -13.74 8.23 -7.04
C TRP A 539 -14.09 7.67 -8.41
N LEU A 540 -15.34 7.25 -8.59
CA LEU A 540 -15.83 6.77 -9.87
C LEU A 540 -15.84 7.91 -10.90
N ASP A 541 -16.34 9.08 -10.53
CA ASP A 541 -16.32 10.29 -11.35
C ASP A 541 -14.89 10.69 -11.72
N ALA A 542 -13.95 10.65 -10.77
CA ALA A 542 -12.54 10.93 -11.03
C ALA A 542 -11.90 9.97 -12.07
N ILE A 543 -12.34 8.71 -12.13
CA ILE A 543 -11.87 7.74 -13.14
C ILE A 543 -12.56 8.00 -14.48
N ILE A 544 -13.89 8.14 -14.49
CA ILE A 544 -14.70 8.29 -15.70
C ILE A 544 -14.38 9.62 -16.40
N ASP A 545 -14.28 10.72 -15.66
CA ASP A 545 -14.03 12.04 -16.25
C ASP A 545 -12.63 12.15 -16.87
N ARG A 546 -11.69 11.31 -16.42
CA ARG A 546 -10.27 11.31 -16.81
C ARG A 546 -9.94 10.28 -17.90
N ALA A 547 -10.39 9.04 -17.74
CA ALA A 547 -9.94 7.90 -18.51
C ALA A 547 -11.10 7.32 -19.35
N ALA A 548 -11.23 7.85 -20.56
CA ALA A 548 -12.23 7.39 -21.53
C ALA A 548 -12.09 5.88 -21.81
N GLY A 549 -13.21 5.15 -21.74
CA GLY A 549 -13.25 3.70 -21.97
C GLY A 549 -12.46 2.86 -20.95
N ALA A 550 -12.12 3.41 -19.78
CA ALA A 550 -11.41 2.67 -18.75
C ALA A 550 -12.22 1.45 -18.26
N LYS A 551 -11.57 0.30 -18.11
CA LYS A 551 -12.17 -0.86 -17.44
C LYS A 551 -12.15 -0.65 -15.94
N ILE A 552 -13.32 -0.65 -15.31
CA ILE A 552 -13.50 -0.42 -13.87
C ILE A 552 -13.99 -1.70 -13.21
N VAL A 553 -13.47 -2.01 -12.02
CA VAL A 553 -13.90 -3.12 -11.15
C VAL A 553 -14.16 -2.54 -9.77
N LEU A 554 -15.35 -2.81 -9.22
CA LEU A 554 -15.71 -2.39 -7.87
C LEU A 554 -15.46 -3.52 -6.87
N VAL A 555 -14.79 -3.18 -5.77
CA VAL A 555 -14.48 -4.13 -4.70
C VAL A 555 -14.91 -3.57 -3.34
N GLY A 556 -15.92 -4.20 -2.75
CA GLY A 556 -16.37 -3.94 -1.38
C GLY A 556 -15.60 -4.82 -0.39
N THR A 557 -14.77 -4.21 0.45
CA THR A 557 -13.97 -4.88 1.49
C THR A 557 -14.72 -4.92 2.82
N HIS A 558 -14.17 -5.63 3.82
CA HIS A 558 -14.73 -5.76 5.17
C HIS A 558 -16.10 -6.45 5.21
N CYS A 559 -16.36 -7.35 4.26
CA CYS A 559 -17.63 -8.08 4.23
C CYS A 559 -17.81 -9.04 5.40
N ASP A 560 -16.71 -9.45 6.02
CA ASP A 560 -16.64 -10.22 7.26
C ASP A 560 -17.29 -9.52 8.46
N LEU A 561 -17.39 -8.20 8.41
CA LEU A 561 -18.03 -7.37 9.43
C LEU A 561 -19.50 -7.03 9.11
N CYS A 562 -20.02 -7.51 7.99
CA CYS A 562 -21.41 -7.33 7.55
C CYS A 562 -22.16 -8.66 7.51
N SER A 563 -23.47 -8.64 7.72
CA SER A 563 -24.30 -9.84 7.47
C SER A 563 -24.49 -10.07 5.97
N GLU A 564 -24.74 -11.31 5.52
CA GLU A 564 -24.94 -11.58 4.08
C GLU A 564 -26.11 -10.79 3.47
N ASP A 565 -27.16 -10.53 4.26
CA ASP A 565 -28.31 -9.73 3.84
C ASP A 565 -27.95 -8.24 3.77
N ASP A 566 -27.20 -7.72 4.74
CA ASP A 566 -26.67 -6.34 4.75
C ASP A 566 -25.72 -6.10 3.57
N VAL A 567 -24.84 -7.07 3.25
CA VAL A 567 -23.97 -6.99 2.08
C VAL A 567 -24.78 -6.91 0.79
N LYS A 568 -25.79 -7.77 0.62
CA LYS A 568 -26.64 -7.76 -0.58
C LYS A 568 -27.41 -6.46 -0.72
N GLU A 569 -28.01 -5.97 0.38
CA GLU A 569 -28.76 -4.72 0.39
C GLU A 569 -27.86 -3.54 0.00
N LYS A 570 -26.67 -3.44 0.61
CA LYS A 570 -25.67 -2.41 0.29
C LYS A 570 -25.16 -2.52 -1.13
N VAL A 571 -24.84 -3.71 -1.63
CA VAL A 571 -24.37 -3.92 -3.01
C VAL A 571 -25.43 -3.50 -4.01
N ASP A 572 -26.68 -3.93 -3.81
CA ASP A 572 -27.79 -3.56 -4.67
C ASP A 572 -28.06 -2.05 -4.62
N GLU A 573 -27.98 -1.44 -3.43
CA GLU A 573 -28.14 0.00 -3.26
C GLU A 573 -27.02 0.78 -3.96
N ILE A 574 -25.76 0.38 -3.80
CA ILE A 574 -24.61 0.99 -4.48
C ILE A 574 -24.76 0.87 -6.00
N LEU A 575 -25.08 -0.33 -6.50
CA LEU A 575 -25.30 -0.54 -7.93
C LEU A 575 -26.46 0.32 -8.44
N ARG A 576 -27.57 0.42 -7.68
CA ARG A 576 -28.70 1.29 -8.02
C ARG A 576 -28.32 2.76 -8.02
N LEU A 577 -27.60 3.26 -7.01
CA LEU A 577 -27.17 4.66 -6.91
C LEU A 577 -26.17 5.00 -8.01
N MET A 578 -25.20 4.12 -8.27
CA MET A 578 -24.21 4.27 -9.34
C MET A 578 -24.87 4.32 -10.71
N HIS A 579 -25.68 3.32 -11.05
CA HIS A 579 -26.37 3.30 -12.33
C HIS A 579 -27.36 4.46 -12.43
N ARG A 580 -28.03 4.86 -11.34
CA ARG A 580 -28.93 6.03 -11.34
C ARG A 580 -28.17 7.34 -11.53
N ALA A 581 -27.05 7.53 -10.87
CA ALA A 581 -26.21 8.73 -11.00
C ALA A 581 -25.68 8.85 -12.43
N GLU A 582 -25.17 7.75 -12.98
CA GLU A 582 -24.69 7.70 -14.36
C GLU A 582 -25.84 7.85 -15.37
N GLN A 583 -26.97 7.19 -15.15
CA GLN A 583 -28.16 7.35 -15.99
C GLN A 583 -28.67 8.79 -15.95
N ARG A 584 -28.66 9.47 -14.80
CA ARG A 584 -29.01 10.88 -14.71
C ARG A 584 -28.07 11.73 -15.57
N LYS A 585 -26.75 11.53 -15.45
CA LYS A 585 -25.75 12.22 -16.28
C LYS A 585 -25.96 11.94 -17.77
N CYS A 586 -26.15 10.69 -18.15
CA CYS A 586 -26.45 10.29 -19.53
C CYS A 586 -27.77 10.89 -20.02
N GLN A 587 -28.82 10.90 -19.19
CA GLN A 587 -30.12 11.50 -19.52
C GLN A 587 -30.05 13.02 -19.60
N GLU A 588 -29.20 13.68 -18.82
CA GLU A 588 -28.96 15.12 -18.91
C GLU A 588 -28.24 15.45 -20.22
N ILE A 589 -27.18 14.70 -20.55
CA ILE A 589 -26.48 14.81 -21.83
C ILE A 589 -27.45 14.53 -22.98
N GLU A 590 -28.30 13.50 -22.89
CA GLU A 590 -29.29 13.17 -23.91
C GLU A 590 -30.41 14.20 -24.03
N ARG A 591 -30.91 14.74 -22.90
CA ARG A 591 -31.88 15.84 -22.89
C ARG A 591 -31.30 17.09 -23.53
N GLU A 592 -30.04 17.39 -23.26
CA GLU A 592 -29.34 18.53 -23.84
C GLU A 592 -29.08 18.31 -25.33
N ILE A 593 -28.62 17.12 -25.73
CA ILE A 593 -28.54 16.71 -27.14
C ILE A 593 -29.90 16.87 -27.82
N LYS A 594 -30.99 16.41 -27.19
CA LYS A 594 -32.35 16.49 -27.74
C LYS A 594 -32.82 17.93 -27.85
N HIS A 595 -32.59 18.75 -26.83
CA HIS A 595 -32.94 20.17 -26.83
C HIS A 595 -32.17 20.91 -27.93
N ILE A 596 -30.86 20.67 -28.05
CA ILE A 596 -30.02 21.23 -29.11
C ILE A 596 -30.54 20.81 -30.49
N LEU A 597 -30.92 19.54 -30.68
CA LEU A 597 -31.51 19.06 -31.93
C LEU A 597 -32.87 19.71 -32.22
N GLU A 598 -33.74 19.87 -31.21
CA GLU A 598 -35.03 20.55 -31.33
C GLU A 598 -34.87 22.05 -31.66
N GLU A 599 -33.88 22.73 -31.08
CA GLU A 599 -33.54 24.13 -31.40
C GLU A 599 -33.00 24.29 -32.83
N ILE A 600 -32.20 23.33 -33.30
CA ILE A 600 -31.75 23.27 -34.70
C ILE A 600 -32.95 23.10 -35.65
N ASP A 601 -34.01 22.40 -35.23
CA ASP A 601 -35.16 22.07 -36.07
C ASP A 601 -36.31 23.11 -36.08
N LYS A 602 -36.34 24.09 -35.16
CA LYS A 602 -37.39 25.13 -35.13
C LYS A 602 -37.44 25.96 -36.44
N PRO A 603 -38.64 26.37 -36.91
CA PRO A 603 -38.77 27.19 -38.12
C PRO A 603 -38.41 28.67 -37.91
N GLU A 604 -38.56 29.22 -36.70
CA GLU A 604 -38.18 30.61 -36.36
C GLU A 604 -36.66 30.83 -36.41
N THR A 605 -35.86 29.78 -36.10
CA THR A 605 -34.40 29.76 -36.31
C THR A 605 -34.00 29.65 -37.78
N LYS A 606 -34.96 29.35 -38.68
CA LYS A 606 -34.77 29.31 -40.15
C LYS A 606 -35.38 30.51 -40.89
N GLU A 607 -36.42 31.18 -40.35
CA GLU A 607 -37.19 32.23 -41.05
C GLU A 607 -36.91 33.68 -40.61
N TYR A 608 -36.16 33.95 -39.54
CA TYR A 608 -35.59 35.29 -39.28
C TYR A 608 -34.38 35.61 -40.18
N SER A 609 -34.48 35.35 -41.48
CA SER A 609 -33.44 35.57 -42.49
C SER A 609 -33.28 37.04 -42.91
N SER A 610 -33.37 37.97 -41.97
CA SER A 610 -32.97 39.37 -42.17
C SER A 610 -32.62 40.01 -40.82
N GLY A 611 -31.43 39.72 -40.32
CA GLY A 611 -30.94 40.32 -39.08
C GLY A 611 -29.70 39.63 -38.56
N ILE A 612 -29.85 38.48 -37.90
CA ILE A 612 -28.72 37.71 -37.33
C ILE A 612 -29.10 36.21 -37.18
N PRO A 613 -28.84 35.33 -38.18
CA PRO A 613 -28.84 33.89 -37.85
C PRO A 613 -27.99 32.99 -38.78
N GLU A 614 -26.66 33.13 -38.85
CA GLU A 614 -25.78 32.06 -39.40
C GLU A 614 -24.90 31.39 -38.33
N ILE A 615 -24.90 31.93 -37.12
CA ILE A 615 -23.91 31.62 -36.10
C ILE A 615 -24.43 30.57 -35.07
N GLY A 616 -25.75 30.46 -34.89
CA GLY A 616 -26.35 29.57 -33.90
C GLY A 616 -26.26 28.08 -34.24
N VAL A 617 -26.50 27.70 -35.52
CA VAL A 617 -26.65 26.29 -35.92
C VAL A 617 -25.32 25.53 -35.91
N GLY A 618 -24.25 26.05 -36.53
CA GLY A 618 -22.94 25.38 -36.55
C GLY A 618 -22.32 25.19 -35.17
N ARG A 619 -22.68 26.02 -34.18
CA ARG A 619 -22.22 25.90 -32.78
C ARG A 619 -23.02 24.89 -31.98
N LEU A 620 -24.33 24.82 -32.23
CA LEU A 620 -25.18 23.75 -31.74
C LEU A 620 -24.66 22.40 -32.27
N GLU A 621 -24.14 22.35 -33.50
CA GLU A 621 -23.49 21.15 -34.08
C GLU A 621 -22.13 20.79 -33.44
N GLU A 622 -21.26 21.76 -33.13
CA GLU A 622 -19.98 21.49 -32.45
C GLU A 622 -20.19 21.02 -31.01
N LYS A 623 -21.07 21.70 -30.27
CA LYS A 623 -21.50 21.29 -28.93
C LYS A 623 -22.16 19.91 -28.96
N LEU A 624 -22.97 19.62 -29.98
CA LEU A 624 -23.54 18.30 -30.21
C LEU A 624 -22.45 17.23 -30.43
N LYS A 625 -21.41 17.52 -31.20
CA LYS A 625 -20.29 16.59 -31.45
C LYS A 625 -19.50 16.30 -30.16
N GLU A 626 -19.27 17.30 -29.33
CA GLU A 626 -18.62 17.12 -28.02
C GLU A 626 -19.49 16.28 -27.08
N LEU A 627 -20.79 16.59 -26.95
CA LEU A 627 -21.73 15.81 -26.13
C LEU A 627 -21.87 14.36 -26.63
N GLN A 628 -21.85 14.14 -27.95
CA GLN A 628 -21.85 12.81 -28.56
C GLN A 628 -20.55 12.05 -28.27
N LYS A 629 -19.39 12.72 -28.36
CA LYS A 629 -18.10 12.12 -27.99
C LYS A 629 -18.07 11.77 -26.50
N MET A 630 -18.57 12.66 -25.65
CA MET A 630 -18.70 12.41 -24.22
C MET A 630 -19.56 11.17 -23.96
N ARG A 631 -20.73 11.06 -24.59
CA ARG A 631 -21.62 9.89 -24.49
C ARG A 631 -20.97 8.58 -24.97
N ASN A 632 -20.29 8.60 -26.12
CA ASN A 632 -19.74 7.39 -26.73
C ASN A 632 -18.45 6.88 -26.07
N SER A 633 -17.74 7.75 -25.35
CA SER A 633 -16.43 7.43 -24.75
C SER A 633 -16.50 7.17 -23.24
N ARG A 634 -17.71 7.14 -22.65
CA ARG A 634 -17.90 6.83 -21.22
C ARG A 634 -17.53 5.37 -20.97
N SER A 635 -16.92 5.13 -19.81
CA SER A 635 -16.52 3.80 -19.36
C SER A 635 -17.74 2.93 -19.10
N GLU A 636 -17.66 1.64 -19.45
CA GLU A 636 -18.68 0.67 -19.08
C GLU A 636 -18.70 0.51 -17.56
N LEU A 637 -19.87 0.76 -16.95
CA LEU A 637 -20.02 0.60 -15.52
C LEU A 637 -19.99 -0.89 -15.12
N PRO A 638 -19.36 -1.22 -13.98
CA PRO A 638 -19.36 -2.58 -13.46
C PRO A 638 -20.79 -3.08 -13.21
N GLN A 639 -21.14 -4.24 -13.75
CA GLN A 639 -22.44 -4.88 -13.49
C GLN A 639 -22.47 -5.57 -12.11
N ASN A 640 -21.30 -5.94 -11.59
CA ASN A 640 -21.15 -6.65 -10.34
C ASN A 640 -20.14 -5.93 -9.44
N ILE A 641 -20.38 -6.02 -8.13
CA ILE A 641 -19.42 -5.61 -7.09
C ILE A 641 -18.84 -6.88 -6.49
N PHE A 642 -17.51 -7.01 -6.53
CA PHE A 642 -16.83 -8.10 -5.84
C PHE A 642 -16.79 -7.79 -4.36
N VAL A 643 -17.27 -8.71 -3.55
CA VAL A 643 -17.29 -8.56 -2.10
C VAL A 643 -16.22 -9.45 -1.51
N VAL A 644 -15.30 -8.85 -0.76
CA VAL A 644 -14.12 -9.53 -0.23
C VAL A 644 -14.01 -9.38 1.28
N SER A 645 -13.67 -10.48 1.93
CA SER A 645 -13.37 -10.52 3.35
C SER A 645 -11.97 -9.99 3.60
N CYS A 646 -11.83 -9.21 4.68
CA CYS A 646 -10.55 -8.80 5.24
C CYS A 646 -10.04 -9.79 6.32
N ALA A 647 -10.81 -10.82 6.67
CA ALA A 647 -10.43 -11.86 7.62
C ALA A 647 -9.57 -12.96 6.96
N ASP A 648 -8.96 -13.82 7.78
CA ASP A 648 -8.11 -14.94 7.32
C ASP A 648 -8.85 -15.96 6.42
N ASP A 649 -10.18 -15.92 6.38
CA ASP A 649 -10.98 -16.78 5.51
C ASP A 649 -10.93 -16.36 4.01
N LEU A 650 -10.46 -15.14 3.71
CA LEU A 650 -10.27 -14.58 2.37
C LEU A 650 -11.45 -14.81 1.41
N ARG A 651 -12.67 -14.81 1.98
CA ARG A 651 -13.91 -15.01 1.23
C ARG A 651 -14.01 -14.02 0.06
N GLY A 652 -14.37 -14.50 -1.12
CA GLY A 652 -14.53 -13.69 -2.34
C GLY A 652 -13.22 -13.23 -2.99
N VAL A 653 -12.07 -13.30 -2.30
CA VAL A 653 -10.76 -12.90 -2.87
C VAL A 653 -10.35 -13.83 -4.01
N LYS A 654 -10.62 -15.14 -3.89
CA LYS A 654 -10.30 -16.11 -4.95
C LYS A 654 -11.10 -15.86 -6.23
N ASP A 655 -12.39 -15.55 -6.10
CA ASP A 655 -13.27 -15.28 -7.24
C ASP A 655 -12.87 -13.96 -7.92
N LEU A 656 -12.57 -12.93 -7.12
CA LEU A 656 -12.01 -11.67 -7.62
C LEU A 656 -10.68 -11.92 -8.34
N ARG A 657 -9.76 -12.70 -7.73
CA ARG A 657 -8.45 -13.02 -8.31
C ARG A 657 -8.59 -13.66 -9.68
N ASN A 658 -9.45 -14.67 -9.81
CA ASN A 658 -9.71 -15.35 -11.08
C ASN A 658 -10.31 -14.41 -12.12
N TYR A 659 -11.30 -13.60 -11.74
CA TYR A 659 -11.89 -12.61 -12.64
C TYR A 659 -10.86 -11.59 -13.14
N LEU A 660 -10.01 -11.06 -12.24
CA LEU A 660 -8.95 -10.12 -12.61
C LEU A 660 -7.99 -10.76 -13.62
N ILE A 661 -7.56 -12.00 -13.38
CA ILE A 661 -6.68 -12.75 -14.30
C ILE A 661 -7.32 -12.89 -15.68
N GLU A 662 -8.60 -13.26 -15.75
CA GLU A 662 -9.32 -13.42 -17.02
C GLU A 662 -9.47 -12.08 -17.77
N VAL A 663 -9.86 -11.01 -17.07
CA VAL A 663 -9.94 -9.66 -17.67
C VAL A 663 -8.58 -9.23 -18.22
N LEU A 664 -7.51 -9.53 -17.50
CA LEU A 664 -6.13 -9.28 -17.89
C LEU A 664 -5.63 -10.22 -19.00
N LYS A 665 -6.33 -11.30 -19.36
CA LYS A 665 -5.98 -12.11 -20.54
C LYS A 665 -6.66 -11.61 -21.83
N THR A 666 -7.73 -10.82 -21.71
CA THR A 666 -8.54 -10.39 -22.87
C THR A 666 -7.89 -9.38 -23.81
N LYS A 667 -6.90 -8.58 -23.36
CA LYS A 667 -6.14 -7.68 -24.28
C LYS A 667 -5.00 -8.44 -24.96
N PRO A 668 -4.67 -8.12 -26.22
CA PRO A 668 -3.67 -8.86 -26.99
C PRO A 668 -2.28 -8.75 -26.35
N ALA A 669 -1.64 -9.91 -26.16
CA ALA A 669 -0.28 -10.00 -25.68
C ALA A 669 0.72 -9.69 -26.80
N SER A 670 1.48 -8.61 -26.65
CA SER A 670 2.69 -8.37 -27.45
C SER A 670 3.91 -8.97 -26.75
N GLN A 671 4.77 -9.66 -27.49
CA GLN A 671 6.08 -10.11 -26.99
C GLN A 671 7.09 -8.97 -27.18
N LEU A 672 7.96 -8.75 -26.18
CA LEU A 672 9.03 -7.75 -26.32
C LEU A 672 10.07 -8.32 -27.28
N PRO A 673 10.54 -7.53 -28.25
CA PRO A 673 11.79 -7.85 -28.91
C PRO A 673 12.89 -8.01 -27.85
N GLY A 674 13.65 -9.12 -27.89
CA GLY A 674 14.73 -9.39 -26.93
C GLY A 674 15.67 -8.20 -26.67
N PRO A 675 16.07 -7.42 -27.69
CA PRO A 675 16.94 -6.27 -27.48
C PRO A 675 16.27 -5.11 -26.73
N TRP A 676 14.95 -4.93 -26.88
CA TRP A 676 14.22 -3.95 -26.07
C TRP A 676 14.15 -4.39 -24.61
N PHE A 677 14.09 -5.71 -24.34
CA PHE A 677 14.13 -6.26 -22.98
C PHE A 677 15.49 -5.98 -22.32
N THR A 678 16.58 -6.35 -23.01
CA THR A 678 17.95 -6.10 -22.52
C THR A 678 18.20 -4.61 -22.30
N PHE A 679 17.70 -3.75 -23.20
CA PHE A 679 17.80 -2.30 -23.04
C PHE A 679 17.05 -1.79 -21.81
N LEU A 680 15.82 -2.27 -21.59
CA LEU A 680 15.04 -1.91 -20.41
C LEU A 680 15.70 -2.40 -19.12
N GLU A 681 16.27 -3.61 -19.13
CA GLU A 681 16.99 -4.17 -17.98
C GLU A 681 18.25 -3.36 -17.65
N GLN A 682 19.08 -3.01 -18.65
CA GLN A 682 20.27 -2.19 -18.43
C GLN A 682 19.91 -0.77 -17.95
N ILE A 683 18.85 -0.17 -18.49
CA ILE A 683 18.33 1.09 -17.96
C ILE A 683 17.87 0.90 -16.51
N GLN A 684 17.07 -0.11 -16.19
CA GLN A 684 16.53 -0.28 -14.82
C GLN A 684 17.59 -0.71 -13.77
N GLN A 685 18.74 -1.22 -14.21
CA GLN A 685 19.88 -1.58 -13.36
C GLN A 685 20.80 -0.40 -13.02
N ALA A 686 20.67 0.75 -13.69
CA ALA A 686 21.50 1.90 -13.38
C ALA A 686 21.26 2.41 -11.94
N GLU A 687 22.35 2.71 -11.24
CA GLU A 687 22.31 3.21 -9.85
C GLU A 687 21.60 4.57 -9.75
N GLU A 688 21.70 5.39 -10.80
CA GLU A 688 21.10 6.72 -10.86
C GLU A 688 19.57 6.63 -10.98
N LYS A 689 18.82 7.28 -10.07
CA LYS A 689 17.34 7.30 -10.09
C LYS A 689 16.74 7.89 -11.38
N VAL A 690 17.53 8.65 -12.12
CA VAL A 690 17.14 9.38 -13.32
C VAL A 690 18.30 9.34 -14.31
N ILE A 691 18.01 9.02 -15.57
CA ILE A 691 19.02 8.88 -16.62
C ILE A 691 18.86 10.03 -17.63
N SER A 692 19.96 10.58 -18.13
CA SER A 692 19.92 11.54 -19.23
C SER A 692 19.54 10.86 -20.54
N TRP A 693 18.92 11.60 -21.45
CA TRP A 693 18.59 11.09 -22.78
C TRP A 693 19.83 10.60 -23.55
N GLU A 694 20.98 11.25 -23.37
CA GLU A 694 22.26 10.87 -23.97
C GLU A 694 22.79 9.53 -23.44
N SER A 695 22.73 9.32 -22.12
CA SER A 695 23.12 8.04 -21.50
C SER A 695 22.21 6.91 -21.97
N ALA A 696 20.89 7.16 -22.04
CA ALA A 696 19.94 6.17 -22.58
C ALA A 696 20.21 5.85 -24.05
N LEU A 697 20.61 6.83 -24.87
CA LEU A 697 21.00 6.60 -26.25
C LEU A 697 22.27 5.74 -26.36
N GLY A 698 23.27 5.96 -25.51
CA GLY A 698 24.47 5.14 -25.45
C GLY A 698 24.18 3.67 -25.12
N ILE A 699 23.37 3.43 -24.09
CA ILE A 699 22.93 2.08 -23.69
C ILE A 699 22.13 1.44 -24.83
N PHE A 700 21.22 2.18 -25.46
CA PHE A 700 20.41 1.67 -26.58
C PHE A 700 21.29 1.23 -27.76
N GLN A 701 22.26 2.06 -28.15
CA GLN A 701 23.19 1.75 -29.24
C GLN A 701 24.05 0.52 -28.93
N GLN A 702 24.54 0.40 -27.70
CA GLN A 702 25.29 -0.77 -27.24
C GLN A 702 24.45 -2.04 -27.37
N VAL A 703 23.25 -2.07 -26.79
CA VAL A 703 22.37 -3.24 -26.79
C VAL A 703 21.96 -3.66 -28.20
N MET A 704 21.66 -2.68 -29.07
CA MET A 704 21.30 -2.96 -30.46
C MET A 704 22.48 -3.54 -31.25
N SER A 705 23.71 -3.10 -30.95
CA SER A 705 24.93 -3.62 -31.58
C SER A 705 25.29 -5.04 -31.12
N GLU A 706 25.17 -5.33 -29.81
CA GLU A 706 25.44 -6.65 -29.23
C GLU A 706 24.46 -7.71 -29.73
N ASN A 707 23.20 -7.33 -29.99
CA ASN A 707 22.17 -8.22 -30.50
C ASN A 707 22.11 -8.32 -32.04
N GLN A 708 23.09 -7.75 -32.76
CA GLN A 708 23.13 -7.70 -34.23
C GLN A 708 21.84 -7.18 -34.89
N GLN A 709 21.10 -6.29 -34.21
CA GLN A 709 19.83 -5.79 -34.73
C GLN A 709 20.07 -4.57 -35.63
N SER A 710 19.62 -4.65 -36.89
CA SER A 710 19.78 -3.55 -37.84
C SER A 710 18.94 -2.33 -37.46
N MET A 711 19.61 -1.23 -37.10
CA MET A 711 18.97 0.06 -36.81
C MET A 711 18.42 0.76 -38.07
N MET A 712 18.77 0.28 -39.29
CA MET A 712 18.25 0.85 -40.54
C MET A 712 16.78 0.51 -40.81
N GLY A 713 16.19 -0.47 -40.12
CA GLY A 713 14.80 -0.91 -40.33
C GLY A 713 13.72 -0.11 -39.59
N MET A 714 14.06 0.73 -38.60
CA MET A 714 13.09 1.34 -37.66
C MET A 714 13.10 2.89 -37.64
N ARG A 715 12.80 3.52 -38.78
CA ARG A 715 12.78 5.00 -38.99
C ARG A 715 14.16 5.68 -39.09
N GLY A 716 15.18 4.99 -39.58
CA GLY A 716 16.34 5.62 -40.23
C GLY A 716 17.38 6.32 -39.34
N SER A 717 17.15 6.51 -38.04
CA SER A 717 18.17 6.99 -37.09
C SER A 717 18.04 6.34 -35.69
N PRO A 718 19.15 6.16 -34.94
CA PRO A 718 19.13 5.65 -33.56
C PRO A 718 18.27 6.50 -32.61
N GLU A 719 18.24 7.82 -32.79
CA GLU A 719 17.50 8.78 -31.97
C GLU A 719 15.99 8.63 -32.17
N SER A 720 15.55 8.50 -33.42
CA SER A 720 14.13 8.30 -33.75
C SER A 720 13.61 6.94 -33.28
N SER A 721 14.48 5.93 -33.30
CA SER A 721 14.19 4.59 -32.78
C SER A 721 14.05 4.62 -31.25
N LEU A 722 14.97 5.32 -30.57
CA LEU A 722 14.91 5.50 -29.12
C LEU A 722 13.62 6.23 -28.69
N ASP A 723 13.23 7.32 -29.36
CA ASP A 723 12.00 8.06 -29.06
C ASP A 723 10.74 7.16 -29.14
N MET A 724 10.69 6.24 -30.11
CA MET A 724 9.60 5.27 -30.24
C MET A 724 9.59 4.26 -29.08
N VAL A 725 10.76 3.72 -28.74
CA VAL A 725 10.93 2.76 -27.64
C VAL A 725 10.59 3.40 -26.30
N LEU A 726 11.06 4.63 -26.05
CA LEU A 726 10.75 5.37 -24.82
C LEU A 726 9.27 5.76 -24.73
N LYS A 727 8.62 6.14 -25.84
CA LYS A 727 7.15 6.35 -25.86
C LYS A 727 6.38 5.09 -25.51
N TYR A 728 6.82 3.95 -26.03
CA TYR A 728 6.24 2.65 -25.72
C TYR A 728 6.44 2.27 -24.25
N PHE A 729 7.64 2.46 -23.70
CA PHE A 729 7.90 2.23 -22.27
C PHE A 729 7.18 3.21 -21.35
N HIS A 730 6.97 4.46 -21.80
CA HIS A 730 6.18 5.43 -21.08
C HIS A 730 4.69 5.06 -21.05
N SER A 731 4.11 4.64 -22.18
CA SER A 731 2.70 4.23 -22.24
C SER A 731 2.43 2.95 -21.46
N THR A 732 3.40 2.01 -21.44
CA THR A 732 3.35 0.80 -20.62
C THR A 732 3.67 1.05 -19.13
N GLY A 733 4.15 2.25 -18.77
CA GLY A 733 4.45 2.62 -17.38
C GLY A 733 5.74 2.02 -16.82
N GLU A 734 6.63 1.55 -17.70
CA GLU A 734 7.95 1.01 -17.36
C GLU A 734 8.94 2.11 -16.95
N ILE A 735 8.80 3.25 -17.61
CA ILE A 735 9.56 4.47 -17.36
C ILE A 735 8.59 5.65 -17.34
N VAL A 736 9.04 6.78 -16.81
CA VAL A 736 8.33 8.05 -16.99
C VAL A 736 9.20 8.99 -17.83
N TRP A 737 8.65 9.47 -18.93
CA TRP A 737 9.36 10.36 -19.84
C TRP A 737 8.43 11.40 -20.46
N TYR A 738 8.79 12.67 -20.33
CA TYR A 738 7.95 13.81 -20.72
C TYR A 738 8.45 14.43 -22.02
N HIS A 739 8.10 13.82 -23.14
CA HIS A 739 8.59 14.21 -24.47
C HIS A 739 8.05 15.56 -24.99
N GLU A 740 6.97 16.09 -24.41
CA GLU A 740 6.31 17.35 -24.83
C GLU A 740 6.92 18.62 -24.21
N ASP A 741 7.89 18.48 -23.29
CA ASP A 741 8.49 19.61 -22.57
C ASP A 741 10.00 19.61 -22.82
N ASP A 742 10.51 20.73 -23.33
CA ASP A 742 11.90 20.85 -23.77
C ASP A 742 12.93 20.62 -22.64
N LEU A 743 12.57 20.97 -21.41
CA LEU A 743 13.43 20.75 -20.25
C LEU A 743 13.35 19.30 -19.78
N LEU A 744 12.14 18.73 -19.71
CA LEU A 744 11.93 17.37 -19.21
C LEU A 744 12.27 16.28 -20.25
N LYS A 745 12.29 16.59 -21.55
CA LYS A 745 12.61 15.64 -22.62
C LYS A 745 14.03 15.08 -22.49
N THR A 746 14.94 15.87 -21.93
CA THR A 746 16.34 15.49 -21.71
C THR A 746 16.53 14.42 -20.64
N THR A 747 15.47 14.07 -19.91
CA THR A 747 15.56 13.33 -18.66
C THR A 747 14.54 12.20 -18.58
N ILE A 748 15.01 10.98 -18.27
CA ILE A 748 14.21 9.76 -18.24
C ILE A 748 14.17 9.21 -16.82
N PHE A 749 12.97 9.05 -16.27
CA PHE A 749 12.78 8.34 -15.01
C PHE A 749 12.75 6.85 -15.29
N GLN A 750 13.89 6.18 -15.10
CA GLN A 750 14.05 4.73 -15.30
C GLN A 750 13.06 3.88 -14.47
N LYS A 751 12.62 4.43 -13.34
CA LYS A 751 11.74 3.81 -12.36
C LYS A 751 10.68 4.84 -11.95
N PRO A 752 9.38 4.58 -12.19
CA PRO A 752 8.30 5.45 -11.72
C PRO A 752 8.36 5.72 -10.21
N GLU A 753 8.91 4.79 -9.43
CA GLU A 753 9.18 4.91 -8.00
C GLU A 753 10.00 6.15 -7.67
N SER A 754 10.91 6.58 -8.55
CA SER A 754 11.69 7.80 -8.33
C SER A 754 10.79 9.04 -8.38
N LEU A 755 9.80 9.07 -9.27
CA LEU A 755 8.78 10.13 -9.29
C LEU A 755 7.88 10.07 -8.06
N ILE A 756 7.52 8.87 -7.63
CA ILE A 756 6.71 8.67 -6.43
C ILE A 756 7.46 9.10 -5.18
N ASP A 757 8.72 8.70 -4.99
CA ASP A 757 9.56 9.06 -3.86
C ASP A 757 9.72 10.58 -3.78
N MET A 758 9.93 11.23 -4.93
CA MET A 758 9.96 12.70 -5.01
C MET A 758 8.63 13.32 -4.58
N LEU A 759 7.51 12.85 -5.11
CA LEU A 759 6.19 13.34 -4.72
C LEU A 759 5.91 13.05 -3.24
N ARG A 760 6.35 11.90 -2.71
CA ARG A 760 6.21 11.48 -1.32
C ARG A 760 7.06 12.35 -0.38
N ALA A 761 8.21 12.84 -0.84
CA ALA A 761 9.04 13.75 -0.07
C ALA A 761 8.35 15.11 0.14
N VAL A 762 7.61 15.59 -0.87
CA VAL A 762 6.96 16.91 -0.87
C VAL A 762 5.55 16.83 -0.28
N PHE A 763 4.76 15.84 -0.68
CA PHE A 763 3.37 15.63 -0.26
C PHE A 763 3.34 14.60 0.85
N ARG A 764 3.30 15.06 2.10
CA ARG A 764 3.16 14.24 3.31
C ARG A 764 2.00 14.75 4.15
N HIS A 765 1.09 13.85 4.53
CA HIS A 765 0.01 14.20 5.45
C HIS A 765 0.51 14.35 6.90
N ASP A 766 1.66 13.75 7.22
CA ASP A 766 2.35 13.74 8.52
C ASP A 766 3.57 14.68 8.56
N PHE A 767 3.63 15.68 7.67
CA PHE A 767 4.81 16.54 7.49
C PHE A 767 5.24 17.23 8.80
N GLU A 768 4.28 17.64 9.63
CA GLU A 768 4.56 18.27 10.92
C GLU A 768 5.22 17.31 11.91
N GLU A 769 4.81 16.04 11.91
CA GLU A 769 5.21 15.03 12.90
C GLU A 769 6.52 14.32 12.58
N VAL A 770 6.96 14.29 11.31
CA VAL A 770 8.11 13.47 10.90
C VAL A 770 9.30 14.29 10.40
N VAL A 771 9.08 15.50 9.89
CA VAL A 771 10.14 16.33 9.30
C VAL A 771 10.80 17.18 10.39
N PHE A 772 11.84 16.66 11.04
CA PHE A 772 12.64 17.37 12.06
C PHE A 772 14.01 17.79 11.54
N TYR A 773 14.61 18.79 12.17
CA TYR A 773 15.96 19.21 11.84
C TYR A 773 16.96 18.11 12.19
N ASN A 774 17.78 17.75 11.21
CA ASN A 774 18.92 16.86 11.38
C ASN A 774 20.19 17.70 11.29
N GLN A 775 21.04 17.60 12.32
CA GLN A 775 22.24 18.44 12.46
C GLN A 775 23.26 18.17 11.35
N ASP A 776 23.40 16.93 10.89
CA ASP A 776 24.34 16.54 9.84
C ASP A 776 23.88 17.07 8.48
N ILE A 777 22.58 16.91 8.17
CA ILE A 777 21.99 17.41 6.91
C ILE A 777 21.96 18.94 6.88
N GLY A 778 21.65 19.58 8.00
CA GLY A 778 21.63 21.05 8.11
C GLY A 778 23.01 21.67 7.90
N GLN A 779 24.08 21.01 8.39
CA GLN A 779 25.46 21.42 8.14
C GLN A 779 25.84 21.24 6.66
N GLU A 780 25.46 20.13 6.05
CA GLU A 780 25.70 19.87 4.62
C GLU A 780 25.03 20.93 3.72
N LEU A 781 23.79 21.30 4.02
CA LEU A 781 23.02 22.27 3.26
C LEU A 781 23.23 23.73 3.71
N SER A 782 24.14 23.97 4.67
CA SER A 782 24.53 25.30 5.13
C SER A 782 23.39 26.17 5.69
N PHE A 783 22.44 25.58 6.44
CA PHE A 783 21.42 26.35 7.18
C PHE A 783 21.17 25.81 8.59
N SER A 784 20.81 26.72 9.51
CA SER A 784 20.60 26.42 10.94
C SER A 784 19.25 25.78 11.25
N GLU A 785 19.12 25.17 12.42
CA GLU A 785 17.84 24.67 12.95
C GLU A 785 16.75 25.77 13.01
N SER A 786 17.14 27.01 13.35
CA SER A 786 16.22 28.14 13.36
C SER A 786 15.73 28.51 11.96
N GLN A 787 16.60 28.44 10.95
CA GLN A 787 16.23 28.64 9.54
C GLN A 787 15.31 27.52 9.06
N PHE A 788 15.61 26.26 9.41
CA PHE A 788 14.78 25.10 9.10
C PHE A 788 13.37 25.22 9.69
N ASN A 789 13.26 25.50 10.99
CA ASN A 789 11.97 25.63 11.66
C ASN A 789 11.13 26.78 11.07
N LYS A 790 11.80 27.86 10.65
CA LYS A 790 11.15 28.96 9.92
C LYS A 790 10.64 28.53 8.54
N MET A 791 11.44 27.78 7.77
CA MET A 791 11.02 27.21 6.49
C MET A 791 9.86 26.21 6.64
N LYS A 792 9.94 25.29 7.61
CA LYS A 792 8.88 24.33 7.94
C LYS A 792 7.57 25.02 8.31
N LYS A 793 7.62 26.04 9.18
CA LYS A 793 6.44 26.83 9.56
C LYS A 793 5.81 27.56 8.37
N ASN A 794 6.63 28.11 7.48
CA ASN A 794 6.15 28.79 6.27
C ASN A 794 5.54 27.82 5.25
N PHE A 795 6.07 26.60 5.13
CA PHE A 795 5.48 25.57 4.28
C PHE A 795 4.14 25.10 4.82
N LEU A 796 4.06 24.70 6.08
CA LEU A 796 2.81 24.22 6.71
C LEU A 796 1.74 25.30 6.81
N GLY A 797 2.12 26.55 7.11
CA GLY A 797 1.16 27.63 7.32
C GLY A 797 0.79 28.44 6.08
N ARG A 798 1.63 28.46 5.02
CA ARG A 798 1.42 29.33 3.84
C ARG A 798 1.68 28.63 2.50
N GLY A 799 2.05 27.34 2.52
CA GLY A 799 2.42 26.58 1.32
C GLY A 799 3.72 27.02 0.68
N LEU A 800 4.58 27.76 1.38
CA LEU A 800 5.82 28.30 0.82
C LEU A 800 6.95 27.31 0.95
N LEU A 801 7.38 26.74 -0.19
CA LEU A 801 8.52 25.84 -0.26
C LEU A 801 9.69 26.56 -0.91
N THR A 802 10.79 26.73 -0.17
CA THR A 802 12.03 27.31 -0.69
C THR A 802 12.86 26.25 -1.39
N LYS A 803 13.79 26.67 -2.26
CA LYS A 803 14.76 25.75 -2.88
C LYS A 803 15.54 24.97 -1.84
N GLU A 804 15.93 25.60 -0.73
CA GLU A 804 16.70 24.98 0.35
C GLU A 804 15.87 23.94 1.11
N MET A 805 14.59 24.23 1.36
CA MET A 805 13.67 23.27 1.99
C MET A 805 13.37 22.10 1.06
N LEU A 806 13.17 22.34 -0.24
CA LEU A 806 13.01 21.26 -1.22
C LEU A 806 14.28 20.41 -1.30
N ARG A 807 15.46 21.04 -1.30
CA ARG A 807 16.75 20.33 -1.25
C ARG A 807 16.84 19.47 0.00
N TYR A 808 16.47 19.98 1.17
CA TYR A 808 16.41 19.24 2.43
C TYR A 808 15.48 18.02 2.35
N LEU A 809 14.26 18.21 1.82
CA LEU A 809 13.29 17.13 1.67
C LEU A 809 13.80 16.03 0.73
N LEU A 810 14.62 16.38 -0.26
CA LEU A 810 15.14 15.45 -1.27
C LEU A 810 16.53 14.88 -0.93
N VAL A 811 17.14 15.22 0.22
CA VAL A 811 18.50 14.74 0.59
C VAL A 811 18.58 13.22 0.61
N HIS A 812 17.53 12.54 1.08
CA HIS A 812 17.46 11.08 1.11
C HIS A 812 17.52 10.40 -0.28
N LEU A 813 17.46 11.17 -1.37
CA LEU A 813 17.63 10.67 -2.73
C LEU A 813 19.11 10.50 -3.15
N ASN A 814 20.08 10.87 -2.29
CA ASN A 814 21.53 10.68 -2.48
C ASN A 814 22.07 11.18 -3.82
N LEU A 815 21.71 12.40 -4.21
CA LEU A 815 22.16 13.02 -5.47
C LEU A 815 23.47 13.81 -5.25
N SER A 816 24.42 13.71 -6.19
CA SER A 816 25.65 14.52 -6.13
C SER A 816 25.35 16.02 -6.17
N ALA A 817 26.29 16.87 -5.71
CA ALA A 817 26.05 18.32 -5.59
C ALA A 817 25.71 19.03 -6.92
N GLU A 818 26.32 18.62 -8.04
CA GLU A 818 26.03 19.17 -9.39
C GLU A 818 24.74 18.57 -9.96
N THR A 819 24.52 17.27 -9.77
CA THR A 819 23.28 16.58 -10.19
C THR A 819 22.07 17.09 -9.40
N SER A 820 22.27 17.49 -8.14
CA SER A 820 21.24 17.99 -7.23
C SER A 820 20.59 19.26 -7.75
N ASP A 821 21.34 20.20 -8.33
CA ASP A 821 20.77 21.48 -8.75
C ASP A 821 19.99 21.37 -10.07
N ASN A 822 20.47 20.56 -11.02
CA ASN A 822 19.72 20.23 -12.24
C ASN A 822 18.48 19.38 -11.92
N PHE A 823 18.60 18.45 -10.99
CA PHE A 823 17.49 17.64 -10.51
C PHE A 823 16.46 18.47 -9.75
N LEU A 824 16.87 19.45 -8.93
CA LEU A 824 15.95 20.37 -8.28
C LEU A 824 15.15 21.15 -9.32
N LYS A 825 15.82 21.70 -10.35
CA LYS A 825 15.13 22.35 -11.48
C LYS A 825 14.14 21.41 -12.16
N LEU A 826 14.51 20.16 -12.41
CA LEU A 826 13.64 19.13 -12.97
C LEU A 826 12.39 18.90 -12.11
N VAL A 827 12.55 18.72 -10.80
CA VAL A 827 11.45 18.53 -9.85
C VAL A 827 10.53 19.75 -9.85
N MET A 828 11.11 20.94 -9.85
CA MET A 828 10.35 22.19 -9.85
C MET A 828 9.57 22.35 -11.17
N SER A 829 10.20 22.06 -12.31
CA SER A 829 9.54 22.02 -13.62
C SER A 829 8.40 21.00 -13.65
N LEU A 830 8.56 19.82 -13.03
CA LEU A 830 7.48 18.83 -12.91
C LEU A 830 6.31 19.35 -12.07
N LEU A 831 6.58 19.90 -10.88
CA LEU A 831 5.56 20.42 -9.98
C LEU A 831 4.77 21.57 -10.64
N ILE A 832 5.46 22.46 -11.37
CA ILE A 832 4.84 23.56 -12.13
C ILE A 832 4.05 23.02 -13.33
N LYS A 833 4.61 22.08 -14.10
CA LYS A 833 3.92 21.46 -15.25
C LYS A 833 2.61 20.82 -14.84
N PHE A 834 2.59 20.13 -13.71
CA PHE A 834 1.39 19.52 -13.14
C PHE A 834 0.45 20.49 -12.44
N SER A 835 0.75 21.79 -12.49
CA SER A 835 -0.03 22.84 -11.87
C SER A 835 -0.24 22.61 -10.37
N LEU A 836 0.77 22.05 -9.70
CA LEU A 836 0.79 21.77 -8.26
C LEU A 836 1.31 22.96 -7.44
N CYS A 837 2.17 23.79 -8.04
CA CYS A 837 2.67 25.01 -7.43
C CYS A 837 3.03 26.06 -8.50
N PHE A 838 3.18 27.31 -8.09
CA PHE A 838 3.73 28.39 -8.91
C PHE A 838 4.91 29.08 -8.22
N GLU A 839 5.80 29.67 -9.01
CA GLU A 839 7.00 30.39 -8.56
C GLU A 839 6.66 31.84 -8.16
N LEU A 840 7.17 32.34 -7.03
CA LEU A 840 7.00 33.74 -6.61
C LEU A 840 8.19 34.60 -7.10
N ARG A 841 7.92 35.70 -7.82
CA ARG A 841 8.95 36.62 -8.35
C ARG A 841 9.40 37.72 -7.36
N ASN A 842 10.60 38.24 -7.59
CA ASN A 842 11.56 38.90 -6.68
C ASN A 842 11.17 40.09 -5.76
N SER A 843 9.95 40.64 -5.76
CA SER A 843 9.66 41.82 -4.89
C SER A 843 9.32 41.46 -3.44
N THR A 844 8.99 40.19 -3.15
CA THR A 844 8.70 39.68 -1.78
C THR A 844 9.72 38.67 -1.25
N THR A 845 10.64 38.20 -2.08
CA THR A 845 11.61 37.13 -1.74
C THR A 845 12.78 37.64 -0.90
N ASN A 846 13.21 38.89 -1.10
CA ASN A 846 14.34 39.49 -0.40
C ASN A 846 14.09 39.75 1.10
N SER A 847 12.84 39.84 1.55
CA SER A 847 12.53 40.20 2.95
C SER A 847 12.27 39.01 3.88
N LEU A 848 11.96 37.83 3.35
CA LEU A 848 11.49 36.72 4.19
C LEU A 848 12.58 35.71 4.55
N ILE A 849 13.45 35.27 3.62
CA ILE A 849 14.38 34.14 3.86
C ILE A 849 15.75 34.24 3.12
N GLY A 850 15.95 35.18 2.18
CA GLY A 850 17.23 35.30 1.46
C GLY A 850 17.47 34.21 0.40
N SER A 851 16.40 33.50 -0.02
CA SER A 851 16.44 32.52 -1.12
C SER A 851 16.06 33.18 -2.44
N SER A 852 16.75 32.82 -3.52
CA SER A 852 16.48 33.32 -4.87
C SER A 852 15.26 32.66 -5.54
N PHE A 853 14.68 31.61 -4.95
CA PHE A 853 13.56 30.86 -5.56
C PHE A 853 12.60 30.29 -4.51
N ILE A 854 11.31 30.64 -4.61
CA ILE A 854 10.24 30.17 -3.71
C ILE A 854 9.06 29.71 -4.56
N VAL A 855 8.53 28.51 -4.30
CA VAL A 855 7.25 28.06 -4.85
C VAL A 855 6.16 28.11 -3.80
N GLN A 856 4.93 28.38 -4.25
CA GLN A 856 3.75 28.38 -3.40
C GLN A 856 2.76 27.30 -3.84
N PHE A 857 2.31 26.50 -2.87
CA PHE A 857 1.30 25.46 -3.02
C PHE A 857 -0.09 25.98 -2.63
N PRO A 858 -1.06 26.04 -3.56
CA PRO A 858 -2.42 26.53 -3.29
C PRO A 858 -3.20 25.82 -2.19
N TRP A 859 -2.87 24.56 -1.91
CA TRP A 859 -3.58 23.73 -0.93
C TRP A 859 -3.41 24.20 0.52
N PHE A 860 -2.36 24.96 0.80
CA PHE A 860 -2.09 25.54 2.12
C PHE A 860 -2.54 27.00 2.19
N PHE A 861 -3.41 27.44 1.29
CA PHE A 861 -4.01 28.76 1.43
C PHE A 861 -4.90 28.82 2.67
N PRO A 862 -4.98 29.98 3.35
CA PRO A 862 -5.85 30.15 4.51
C PRO A 862 -7.30 29.78 4.18
N GLU A 863 -8.00 29.12 5.10
CA GLU A 863 -9.42 28.79 4.94
C GLU A 863 -10.31 30.04 4.98
N SER A 864 -9.93 31.04 5.79
CA SER A 864 -10.68 32.27 5.97
C SER A 864 -10.39 33.30 4.88
N LYS A 865 -11.43 34.06 4.48
CA LYS A 865 -11.28 35.27 3.67
C LYS A 865 -10.35 36.28 4.37
N PRO A 866 -9.60 37.10 3.62
CA PRO A 866 -8.75 38.15 4.21
C PRO A 866 -9.57 39.13 5.07
N GLU A 867 -9.01 39.61 6.19
CA GLU A 867 -9.68 40.56 7.09
C GLU A 867 -9.96 41.92 6.41
N ASP A 868 -9.14 42.29 5.43
CA ASP A 868 -9.28 43.50 4.60
C ASP A 868 -10.09 43.26 3.31
N PHE A 869 -10.82 42.15 3.20
CA PHE A 869 -11.59 41.79 2.01
C PHE A 869 -12.60 42.88 1.62
N GLU A 870 -13.42 43.38 2.56
CA GLU A 870 -14.40 44.44 2.26
C GLU A 870 -13.74 45.76 1.82
N SER A 871 -12.51 46.02 2.26
CA SER A 871 -11.74 47.18 1.81
C SER A 871 -11.21 47.03 0.39
N LYS A 872 -10.97 45.79 -0.07
CA LYS A 872 -10.38 45.47 -1.39
C LYS A 872 -11.43 45.08 -2.42
N TRP A 873 -12.56 44.55 -1.97
CA TRP A 873 -13.69 44.15 -2.79
C TRP A 873 -15.01 44.43 -2.06
N PRO A 874 -15.51 45.68 -2.11
CA PRO A 874 -16.73 46.06 -1.40
C PRO A 874 -17.95 45.30 -1.93
N SER A 875 -18.87 44.94 -1.04
CA SER A 875 -20.11 44.23 -1.41
C SER A 875 -20.99 45.02 -2.37
N THR A 876 -21.01 46.34 -2.26
CA THR A 876 -21.67 47.24 -3.21
C THR A 876 -20.69 47.67 -4.30
N LEU A 877 -21.14 47.66 -5.55
CA LEU A 877 -20.33 48.09 -6.67
C LEU A 877 -19.97 49.58 -6.49
N PRO A 878 -18.67 49.95 -6.49
CA PRO A 878 -18.29 51.36 -6.44
C PRO A 878 -18.90 52.12 -7.62
N ARG A 879 -19.35 53.37 -7.38
CA ARG A 879 -19.97 54.19 -8.43
C ARG A 879 -19.05 54.29 -9.65
N ASN A 880 -19.62 54.12 -10.84
CA ASN A 880 -18.91 54.19 -12.13
C ASN A 880 -17.76 53.19 -12.31
N THR A 881 -17.90 51.97 -11.77
CA THR A 881 -17.03 50.85 -12.11
C THR A 881 -17.76 49.84 -13.00
N PHE A 882 -17.07 49.32 -14.00
CA PHE A 882 -17.52 48.18 -14.80
C PHE A 882 -17.28 46.89 -14.02
N GLU A 883 -18.26 45.99 -13.95
CA GLU A 883 -18.08 44.62 -13.45
C GLU A 883 -18.51 43.62 -14.54
N LEU A 884 -17.60 42.73 -14.92
CA LEU A 884 -17.94 41.55 -15.71
C LEU A 884 -17.76 40.31 -14.86
N THR A 885 -18.82 39.52 -14.77
CA THR A 885 -18.84 38.30 -13.97
C THR A 885 -19.10 37.09 -14.86
N MET A 886 -18.15 36.15 -14.90
CA MET A 886 -18.30 34.85 -15.55
C MET A 886 -18.47 33.77 -14.47
N GLU A 887 -19.49 32.93 -14.63
CA GLU A 887 -19.71 31.74 -13.80
C GLU A 887 -19.25 30.49 -14.57
N ILE A 888 -18.34 29.72 -13.99
CA ILE A 888 -18.01 28.36 -14.42
C ILE A 888 -18.75 27.41 -13.49
N MET A 889 -19.82 26.78 -13.98
CA MET A 889 -20.72 25.94 -13.22
C MET A 889 -20.44 24.46 -13.48
N PHE A 890 -20.22 23.71 -12.41
CA PHE A 890 -20.12 22.26 -12.42
C PHE A 890 -21.44 21.66 -11.92
N SER A 891 -22.00 20.72 -12.67
CA SER A 891 -23.11 19.89 -12.20
C SER A 891 -22.59 18.99 -11.07
N GLY A 892 -22.88 19.33 -9.80
CA GLY A 892 -22.31 18.68 -8.62
C GLY A 892 -21.01 19.32 -8.11
N LYS A 893 -20.08 18.50 -7.59
CA LYS A 893 -18.79 18.98 -7.10
C LYS A 893 -17.83 19.28 -8.27
N ALA A 894 -17.10 20.39 -8.20
CA ALA A 894 -16.00 20.63 -9.13
C ALA A 894 -14.97 19.49 -9.07
N PRO A 895 -14.25 19.19 -10.17
CA PRO A 895 -13.20 18.17 -10.14
C PRO A 895 -12.22 18.42 -9.01
N PRO A 896 -11.70 17.35 -8.38
CA PRO A 896 -10.78 17.49 -7.28
C PRO A 896 -9.57 18.32 -7.73
N ASN A 897 -9.29 19.38 -6.96
CA ASN A 897 -8.20 20.31 -7.18
C ASN A 897 -8.33 21.24 -8.41
N PHE A 898 -9.51 21.35 -9.02
CA PHE A 898 -9.71 22.24 -10.16
C PHE A 898 -9.38 23.70 -9.82
N PHE A 899 -9.89 24.21 -8.70
CA PHE A 899 -9.72 25.61 -8.30
C PHE A 899 -8.25 25.91 -7.93
N GLU A 900 -7.61 24.97 -7.26
CA GLU A 900 -6.22 25.01 -6.84
C GLU A 900 -5.31 25.07 -8.08
N LYS A 901 -5.54 24.17 -9.06
CA LYS A 901 -4.85 24.21 -10.36
C LYS A 901 -5.15 25.48 -11.16
N LEU A 902 -6.40 25.97 -11.13
CA LEU A 902 -6.79 27.22 -11.77
C LEU A 902 -5.96 28.36 -11.17
N SER A 903 -5.91 28.46 -9.84
CA SER A 903 -5.10 29.44 -9.11
C SER A 903 -3.61 29.38 -9.49
N VAL A 904 -3.05 28.20 -9.76
CA VAL A 904 -1.69 28.06 -10.33
C VAL A 904 -1.61 28.65 -11.73
N LYS A 905 -2.52 28.29 -12.64
CA LYS A 905 -2.55 28.83 -14.01
C LYS A 905 -2.76 30.34 -14.05
N LEU A 906 -3.55 30.88 -13.12
CA LEU A 906 -3.75 32.32 -12.97
C LEU A 906 -2.44 33.05 -12.62
N HIS A 907 -1.49 32.38 -11.97
CA HIS A 907 -0.22 32.99 -11.62
C HIS A 907 0.54 33.51 -12.85
N SER A 908 0.51 32.81 -13.99
CA SER A 908 1.32 33.17 -15.15
C SER A 908 1.04 34.59 -15.67
N PHE A 909 -0.17 35.11 -15.46
CA PHE A 909 -0.56 36.46 -15.91
C PHE A 909 -0.89 37.43 -14.78
N LEU A 910 -1.10 36.95 -13.54
CA LEU A 910 -1.31 37.80 -12.36
C LEU A 910 -0.01 38.13 -11.59
N ALA A 911 1.14 37.60 -12.01
CA ALA A 911 2.41 37.70 -11.26
C ALA A 911 2.93 39.13 -11.03
N ASN A 912 2.44 40.12 -11.80
CA ASN A 912 2.99 41.48 -11.80
C ASN A 912 2.28 42.45 -10.84
N GLY A 913 1.17 42.06 -10.21
CA GLY A 913 0.37 42.91 -9.30
C GLY A 913 0.13 42.29 -7.93
N PRO A 914 -0.44 43.05 -6.96
CA PRO A 914 -0.76 42.54 -5.64
C PRO A 914 -1.83 41.45 -5.76
N ARG A 915 -1.54 40.29 -5.19
CA ARG A 915 -2.39 39.10 -5.23
C ARG A 915 -2.54 38.49 -3.85
N ILE A 916 -3.78 38.19 -3.47
CA ILE A 916 -4.12 37.53 -2.21
C ILE A 916 -4.92 36.28 -2.56
N ASN A 917 -4.57 35.16 -1.93
CA ASN A 917 -5.23 33.89 -2.13
C ASN A 917 -5.74 33.35 -0.80
N TRP A 918 -6.92 32.75 -0.83
CA TRP A 918 -7.48 31.89 0.22
C TRP A 918 -8.01 30.61 -0.44
N GLN A 919 -8.45 29.63 0.35
CA GLN A 919 -8.85 28.32 -0.14
C GLN A 919 -9.94 28.36 -1.23
N ASP A 920 -10.87 29.32 -1.11
CA ASP A 920 -12.01 29.50 -2.00
C ASP A 920 -11.91 30.77 -2.84
N GLY A 921 -10.75 31.43 -2.92
CA GLY A 921 -10.67 32.63 -3.74
C GLY A 921 -9.30 33.21 -4.02
N VAL A 922 -9.25 34.00 -5.08
CA VAL A 922 -8.10 34.78 -5.53
C VAL A 922 -8.60 36.18 -5.81
N ILE A 923 -8.00 37.17 -5.14
CA ILE A 923 -8.15 38.57 -5.50
C ILE A 923 -6.80 39.10 -5.98
N ALA A 924 -6.79 39.76 -7.12
CA ALA A 924 -5.58 40.33 -7.69
C ALA A 924 -5.88 41.67 -8.36
N GLU A 925 -4.95 42.62 -8.26
CA GLU A 925 -5.01 43.85 -9.04
C GLU A 925 -4.07 43.72 -10.25
N VAL A 926 -4.58 44.05 -11.43
CA VAL A 926 -3.83 44.05 -12.69
C VAL A 926 -4.03 45.42 -13.32
N ASN A 927 -2.94 46.19 -13.40
CA ASN A 927 -2.92 47.61 -13.75
C ASN A 927 -3.99 48.43 -12.99
N SER A 928 -5.09 48.82 -13.64
CA SER A 928 -6.20 49.62 -13.06
C SER A 928 -7.44 48.79 -12.71
N SER A 929 -7.42 47.48 -12.98
CA SER A 929 -8.56 46.59 -12.79
C SER A 929 -8.28 45.57 -11.69
N SER A 930 -9.32 45.21 -10.94
CA SER A 930 -9.30 44.17 -9.91
C SER A 930 -9.98 42.91 -10.43
N LEU A 931 -9.38 41.76 -10.22
CA LEU A 931 -9.94 40.45 -10.53
C LEU A 931 -10.23 39.69 -9.23
N LEU A 932 -11.45 39.22 -9.09
CA LEU A 932 -11.91 38.33 -8.06
C LEU A 932 -12.33 37.00 -8.70
N VAL A 933 -11.71 35.90 -8.27
CA VAL A 933 -12.07 34.54 -8.66
C VAL A 933 -12.43 33.79 -7.39
N VAL A 934 -13.70 33.39 -7.21
CA VAL A 934 -14.21 32.77 -5.99
C VAL A 934 -14.89 31.45 -6.31
N ARG A 935 -14.64 30.43 -5.50
CA ARG A 935 -15.37 29.17 -5.51
C ARG A 935 -16.53 29.25 -4.52
N GLU A 936 -17.75 29.12 -5.03
CA GLU A 936 -18.97 29.06 -4.25
C GLU A 936 -19.59 27.66 -4.33
N ARG A 937 -20.04 27.14 -3.19
CA ARG A 937 -20.80 25.90 -3.12
C ARG A 937 -22.28 26.24 -3.02
N ARG A 938 -23.04 25.97 -4.09
CA ARG A 938 -24.51 25.99 -4.11
C ARG A 938 -25.02 24.59 -3.76
N LEU A 939 -26.31 24.46 -3.41
CA LEU A 939 -26.91 23.22 -2.89
C LEU A 939 -26.57 21.97 -3.73
N ASP A 940 -26.59 22.08 -5.06
CA ASP A 940 -26.33 20.97 -6.00
C ASP A 940 -25.26 21.28 -7.06
N SER A 941 -24.51 22.39 -6.92
CA SER A 941 -23.50 22.79 -7.89
C SER A 941 -22.33 23.54 -7.28
N THR A 942 -21.15 23.39 -7.87
CA THR A 942 -19.99 24.21 -7.57
C THR A 942 -19.87 25.27 -8.65
N VAL A 943 -19.80 26.53 -8.25
CA VAL A 943 -19.66 27.65 -9.18
C VAL A 943 -18.34 28.34 -8.90
N VAL A 944 -17.52 28.50 -9.93
CA VAL A 944 -16.36 29.39 -9.87
C VAL A 944 -16.79 30.71 -10.50
N VAL A 945 -17.02 31.69 -9.64
CA VAL A 945 -17.40 33.06 -10.00
C VAL A 945 -16.13 33.84 -10.29
N VAL A 946 -16.06 34.44 -11.47
CA VAL A 946 -14.93 35.22 -11.96
C VAL A 946 -15.44 36.63 -12.22
N SER A 947 -15.31 37.52 -11.25
CA SER A 947 -15.66 38.93 -11.38
C SER A 947 -14.42 39.76 -11.65
N ALA A 948 -14.44 40.61 -12.67
CA ALA A 948 -13.43 41.62 -12.89
C ALA A 948 -14.08 43.00 -12.78
N ARG A 949 -13.49 43.89 -11.97
CA ARG A 949 -13.92 45.27 -11.73
C ARG A 949 -12.88 46.25 -12.25
N GLY A 950 -13.30 47.30 -12.93
CA GLY A 950 -12.39 48.37 -13.37
C GLY A 950 -13.14 49.67 -13.63
N ALA A 951 -12.50 50.81 -13.37
CA ALA A 951 -13.19 52.10 -13.39
C ALA A 951 -13.53 52.61 -14.81
N SER A 952 -12.89 52.10 -15.86
CA SER A 952 -12.99 52.72 -17.20
C SER A 952 -12.48 51.90 -18.39
N ASP A 953 -11.76 50.79 -18.19
CA ASP A 953 -11.18 49.96 -19.25
C ASP A 953 -11.88 48.60 -19.37
N LEU A 954 -12.96 48.57 -20.15
CA LEU A 954 -13.73 47.36 -20.38
C LEU A 954 -12.92 46.28 -21.13
N GLN A 955 -11.96 46.66 -21.96
CA GLN A 955 -11.11 45.72 -22.69
C GLN A 955 -10.10 45.03 -21.76
N GLU A 956 -9.59 45.74 -20.74
CA GLU A 956 -8.77 45.14 -19.68
C GLU A 956 -9.57 44.12 -18.87
N ILE A 957 -10.78 44.47 -18.45
CA ILE A 957 -11.70 43.57 -17.73
C ILE A 957 -12.00 42.32 -18.57
N TRP A 958 -12.30 42.49 -19.86
CA TRP A 958 -12.48 41.38 -20.80
C TRP A 958 -11.22 40.51 -20.91
N SER A 959 -10.04 41.11 -21.03
CA SER A 959 -8.78 40.39 -21.09
C SER A 959 -8.54 39.52 -19.85
N LEU A 960 -8.91 40.03 -18.66
CA LEU A 960 -8.83 39.29 -17.40
C LEU A 960 -9.78 38.08 -17.39
N VAL A 961 -11.07 38.30 -17.67
CA VAL A 961 -12.09 37.23 -17.71
C VAL A 961 -11.72 36.16 -18.74
N LEU A 962 -11.28 36.55 -19.94
CA LEU A 962 -10.85 35.63 -20.99
C LEU A 962 -9.56 34.89 -20.66
N SER A 963 -8.64 35.49 -19.90
CA SER A 963 -7.42 34.82 -19.45
C SER A 963 -7.71 33.75 -18.39
N VAL A 964 -8.62 34.03 -17.46
CA VAL A 964 -9.13 33.03 -16.52
C VAL A 964 -9.82 31.88 -17.27
N ARG A 965 -10.63 32.22 -18.28
CA ARG A 965 -11.27 31.23 -19.12
C ARG A 965 -10.27 30.34 -19.87
N ARG A 966 -9.27 30.91 -20.54
CA ARG A 966 -8.22 30.15 -21.24
C ARG A 966 -7.49 29.21 -20.30
N ALA A 967 -7.21 29.67 -19.07
CA ALA A 967 -6.64 28.84 -18.01
C ALA A 967 -7.56 27.66 -17.65
N ALA A 968 -8.86 27.89 -17.45
CA ALA A 968 -9.84 26.85 -17.18
C ALA A 968 -9.95 25.83 -18.34
N MET A 969 -10.02 26.30 -19.60
CA MET A 969 -10.09 25.43 -20.78
C MET A 969 -8.84 24.56 -20.94
N SER A 970 -7.64 25.11 -20.64
CA SER A 970 -6.41 24.32 -20.61
C SER A 970 -6.46 23.19 -19.58
N LEU A 971 -7.17 23.38 -18.46
CA LEU A 971 -7.32 22.38 -17.42
C LEU A 971 -8.33 21.30 -17.81
N PHE A 972 -9.37 21.62 -18.58
CA PHE A 972 -10.33 20.61 -19.06
C PHE A 972 -9.71 19.54 -19.98
N LYS A 973 -8.50 19.76 -20.50
CA LYS A 973 -7.71 18.67 -21.14
C LYS A 973 -7.41 17.52 -20.18
N ASP A 974 -7.29 17.80 -18.88
CA ASP A 974 -7.12 16.77 -17.85
C ASP A 974 -8.43 16.00 -17.61
N TRP A 975 -9.60 16.60 -17.89
CA TRP A 975 -10.93 16.00 -17.68
C TRP A 975 -11.79 16.06 -18.95
N PRO A 976 -11.43 15.28 -20.00
CA PRO A 976 -12.08 15.36 -21.31
C PRO A 976 -13.56 14.99 -21.32
N LEU A 977 -14.07 14.33 -20.26
CA LEU A 977 -15.47 13.88 -20.15
C LEU A 977 -16.28 14.63 -19.09
N LEU A 978 -15.71 15.68 -18.48
CA LEU A 978 -16.38 16.50 -17.47
C LEU A 978 -17.42 17.43 -18.11
N LYS A 979 -18.63 17.43 -17.57
CA LYS A 979 -19.65 18.42 -17.92
C LYS A 979 -19.42 19.72 -17.14
N CYS A 980 -19.29 20.83 -17.86
CA CYS A 980 -19.16 22.16 -17.30
C CYS A 980 -19.96 23.16 -18.13
N GLU A 981 -20.70 24.04 -17.47
CA GLU A 981 -21.44 25.13 -18.11
C GLU A 981 -20.74 26.45 -17.77
N ILE A 982 -20.28 27.15 -18.80
CA ILE A 982 -19.74 28.50 -18.64
C ILE A 982 -20.84 29.48 -19.01
N SER A 983 -21.07 30.48 -18.18
CA SER A 983 -22.04 31.55 -18.46
C SER A 983 -21.49 32.91 -18.04
N LEU A 984 -22.00 33.97 -18.65
CA LEU A 984 -21.69 35.35 -18.30
C LEU A 984 -22.90 35.95 -17.59
N VAL A 985 -22.71 36.44 -16.37
CA VAL A 985 -23.77 37.06 -15.57
C VAL A 985 -24.06 38.46 -16.12
N CYS A 986 -25.34 38.75 -16.23
CA CYS A 986 -25.83 40.00 -16.77
C CYS A 986 -25.55 41.16 -15.81
N MET A 987 -24.70 42.10 -16.24
CA MET A 987 -24.31 43.28 -15.45
C MET A 987 -25.52 44.13 -15.04
N HIS A 988 -26.57 44.20 -15.85
CA HIS A 988 -27.82 44.89 -15.50
C HIS A 988 -28.43 44.35 -14.20
N CYS A 989 -28.55 43.03 -14.09
CA CYS A 989 -29.12 42.40 -12.90
C CYS A 989 -28.24 42.59 -11.66
N VAL A 990 -26.91 42.60 -11.86
CA VAL A 990 -25.94 42.85 -10.78
C VAL A 990 -26.08 44.29 -10.26
N LEU A 991 -26.23 45.27 -11.15
CA LEU A 991 -26.45 46.67 -10.78
C LEU A 991 -27.77 46.89 -10.03
N LEU A 992 -28.84 46.18 -10.42
CA LEU A 992 -30.14 46.22 -9.74
C LEU A 992 -30.17 45.45 -8.41
N GLY A 993 -29.10 44.73 -8.06
CA GLY A 993 -29.03 43.92 -6.85
C GLY A 993 -30.02 42.74 -6.82
N LEU A 994 -30.34 42.16 -7.98
CA LEU A 994 -31.25 41.02 -8.05
C LEU A 994 -30.60 39.76 -7.46
N ASP A 995 -31.35 39.03 -6.62
CA ASP A 995 -30.89 37.80 -5.97
C ASP A 995 -30.51 36.68 -6.97
N ASP A 996 -31.12 36.65 -8.16
CA ASP A 996 -30.83 35.69 -9.23
C ASP A 996 -30.68 36.40 -10.59
N PRO A 997 -29.44 36.83 -10.94
CA PRO A 997 -29.18 37.57 -12.15
C PRO A 997 -29.27 36.68 -13.40
N CYS A 998 -29.64 37.29 -14.54
CA CYS A 998 -29.67 36.59 -15.82
C CYS A 998 -28.27 36.11 -16.23
N ARG A 999 -28.19 35.00 -16.96
CA ARG A 999 -26.96 34.37 -17.44
C ARG A 999 -27.00 34.24 -18.96
N TYR A 1000 -26.05 34.89 -19.63
CA TYR A 1000 -25.79 34.66 -21.05
C TYR A 1000 -24.96 33.39 -21.22
N PRO A 1001 -25.23 32.56 -22.25
CA PRO A 1001 -24.47 31.32 -22.44
C PRO A 1001 -23.01 31.59 -22.81
N GLY A 1002 -22.09 30.73 -22.37
CA GLY A 1002 -20.64 30.96 -22.46
C GLY A 1002 -20.05 31.11 -23.87
N TYR A 1003 -20.80 30.81 -24.95
CA TYR A 1003 -20.36 31.12 -26.31
C TYR A 1003 -20.17 32.63 -26.52
N VAL A 1004 -20.85 33.50 -25.76
CA VAL A 1004 -20.68 34.95 -25.88
C VAL A 1004 -19.23 35.37 -25.58
N LEU A 1005 -18.55 34.62 -24.72
CA LEU A 1005 -17.16 34.84 -24.33
C LEU A 1005 -16.15 34.41 -25.42
N GLU A 1006 -16.58 33.76 -26.51
CA GLU A 1006 -15.69 33.31 -27.61
C GLU A 1006 -15.70 34.26 -28.81
N HIS A 1007 -16.60 35.25 -28.83
CA HIS A 1007 -16.96 35.95 -30.05
C HIS A 1007 -16.94 37.46 -29.88
N SER A 1008 -16.61 38.18 -30.95
CA SER A 1008 -16.72 39.63 -30.99
C SER A 1008 -18.18 40.09 -31.11
N ILE A 1009 -18.42 41.37 -30.82
CA ILE A 1009 -19.74 41.98 -30.91
C ILE A 1009 -20.32 41.82 -32.33
N PRO A 1010 -21.54 41.27 -32.49
CA PRO A 1010 -22.22 41.21 -33.79
C PRO A 1010 -22.40 42.61 -34.42
N LYS A 1011 -22.11 42.75 -35.71
CA LYS A 1011 -22.20 44.05 -36.41
C LYS A 1011 -23.64 44.58 -36.41
N GLY A 1012 -23.80 45.84 -35.98
CA GLY A 1012 -25.09 46.54 -35.96
C GLY A 1012 -25.97 46.27 -34.72
N VAL A 1013 -25.44 45.56 -33.71
CA VAL A 1013 -26.14 45.31 -32.44
C VAL A 1013 -25.46 46.09 -31.33
N TYR A 1014 -26.18 47.07 -30.79
CA TYR A 1014 -25.66 47.97 -29.76
C TYR A 1014 -26.22 47.65 -28.36
N SER A 1015 -27.36 46.97 -28.29
CA SER A 1015 -27.96 46.51 -27.05
C SER A 1015 -28.59 45.12 -27.22
N MET A 1016 -28.64 44.36 -26.12
CA MET A 1016 -29.30 43.06 -26.00
C MET A 1016 -30.27 43.08 -24.82
N ASN A 1017 -31.37 42.34 -24.92
CA ASN A 1017 -32.33 42.27 -23.84
C ASN A 1017 -31.74 41.49 -22.65
N CYS A 1018 -32.04 41.94 -21.44
CA CYS A 1018 -31.53 41.35 -20.21
C CYS A 1018 -32.07 39.92 -19.98
N CYS A 1019 -33.38 39.76 -19.76
CA CYS A 1019 -34.06 38.47 -19.56
C CYS A 1019 -35.58 38.62 -19.64
N ASP A 1020 -36.31 37.50 -19.67
CA ASP A 1020 -37.79 37.49 -19.62
C ASP A 1020 -38.37 38.15 -18.36
N LYS A 1021 -37.59 38.28 -17.27
CA LYS A 1021 -38.03 38.95 -16.03
C LYS A 1021 -37.96 40.49 -16.15
N CYS A 1022 -37.17 41.02 -17.08
CA CYS A 1022 -37.02 42.45 -17.41
C CYS A 1022 -37.01 42.63 -18.94
N PRO A 1023 -38.14 42.39 -19.63
CA PRO A 1023 -38.17 42.31 -21.09
C PRO A 1023 -37.97 43.65 -21.80
N ASP A 1024 -38.25 44.77 -21.12
CA ASP A 1024 -38.13 46.13 -21.65
C ASP A 1024 -36.74 46.76 -21.43
N ASP A 1025 -35.87 46.10 -20.65
CA ASP A 1025 -34.54 46.62 -20.30
C ASP A 1025 -33.44 46.08 -21.22
N SER A 1026 -32.70 47.00 -21.83
CA SER A 1026 -31.63 46.69 -22.78
C SER A 1026 -30.24 46.90 -22.15
N VAL A 1027 -29.35 45.92 -22.33
CA VAL A 1027 -27.97 45.90 -21.86
C VAL A 1027 -27.03 46.15 -23.04
N PRO A 1028 -26.06 47.08 -22.94
CA PRO A 1028 -25.08 47.30 -23.99
C PRO A 1028 -24.34 46.02 -24.40
N THR A 1029 -24.18 45.78 -25.71
CA THR A 1029 -23.53 44.56 -26.23
C THR A 1029 -22.09 44.38 -25.78
N CYS A 1030 -21.38 45.47 -25.46
CA CYS A 1030 -20.03 45.46 -24.93
C CYS A 1030 -19.91 44.84 -23.53
N PHE A 1031 -21.02 44.71 -22.78
CA PHE A 1031 -21.08 43.95 -21.53
C PHE A 1031 -21.42 42.47 -21.73
N VAL A 1032 -21.78 42.06 -22.95
CA VAL A 1032 -22.15 40.68 -23.25
C VAL A 1032 -21.11 39.98 -24.13
N PHE A 1033 -20.48 40.69 -25.06
CA PHE A 1033 -19.44 40.17 -25.94
C PHE A 1033 -18.08 40.88 -25.73
N PRO A 1034 -16.96 40.14 -25.77
CA PRO A 1034 -15.62 40.68 -25.80
C PRO A 1034 -15.38 41.76 -26.85
N LEU A 1035 -14.59 42.77 -26.47
CA LEU A 1035 -14.09 43.83 -27.37
C LEU A 1035 -12.89 43.35 -28.21
N LEU A 1036 -13.08 42.29 -28.99
CA LEU A 1036 -12.06 41.70 -29.88
C LEU A 1036 -12.31 42.16 -31.34
N ASP A 1037 -11.25 42.59 -32.03
CA ASP A 1037 -11.27 42.96 -33.46
C ASP A 1037 -12.34 44.01 -33.85
N ILE A 1038 -12.51 45.05 -33.02
CA ILE A 1038 -13.48 46.13 -33.25
C ILE A 1038 -12.80 47.33 -33.92
N ASP A 1039 -13.42 47.88 -34.97
CA ASP A 1039 -12.99 49.13 -35.62
C ASP A 1039 -13.09 50.32 -34.63
N ASP A 1040 -12.12 51.23 -34.68
CA ASP A 1040 -11.97 52.38 -33.76
C ASP A 1040 -13.26 53.21 -33.58
N HIS A 1041 -14.04 53.39 -34.66
CA HIS A 1041 -15.32 54.10 -34.62
C HIS A 1041 -16.38 53.37 -33.78
N CYS A 1042 -16.44 52.04 -33.88
CA CYS A 1042 -17.36 51.21 -33.12
C CYS A 1042 -16.94 51.11 -31.65
N HIS A 1043 -15.63 51.05 -31.35
CA HIS A 1043 -15.13 50.99 -29.96
C HIS A 1043 -15.60 52.21 -29.15
N GLN A 1044 -15.50 53.40 -29.73
CA GLN A 1044 -15.94 54.63 -29.08
C GLN A 1044 -17.47 54.66 -28.86
N GLU A 1045 -18.27 54.15 -29.81
CA GLU A 1045 -19.73 54.03 -29.67
C GLU A 1045 -20.13 53.04 -28.58
N TYR A 1046 -19.45 51.89 -28.48
CA TYR A 1046 -19.70 50.90 -27.44
C TYR A 1046 -19.32 51.40 -26.05
N MET A 1047 -18.21 52.13 -25.92
CA MET A 1047 -17.81 52.74 -24.64
C MET A 1047 -18.76 53.87 -24.25
N LYS A 1048 -19.27 54.65 -25.22
CA LYS A 1048 -20.33 55.63 -24.99
C LYS A 1048 -21.59 54.97 -24.43
N ALA A 1049 -22.09 53.93 -25.11
CA ALA A 1049 -23.26 53.15 -24.66
C ALA A 1049 -23.05 52.54 -23.25
N ALA A 1050 -21.85 52.05 -22.96
CA ALA A 1050 -21.49 51.53 -21.64
C ALA A 1050 -21.53 52.61 -20.54
N THR A 1051 -20.95 53.78 -20.80
CA THR A 1051 -20.94 54.91 -19.84
C THR A 1051 -22.32 55.51 -19.63
N ASP A 1052 -23.13 55.59 -20.69
CA ASP A 1052 -24.50 56.11 -20.63
C ASP A 1052 -25.39 55.16 -19.82
N PHE A 1053 -25.29 53.85 -20.07
CA PHE A 1053 -26.01 52.80 -19.34
C PHE A 1053 -25.71 52.83 -17.84
N ILE A 1054 -24.44 52.90 -17.43
CA ILE A 1054 -24.10 53.01 -16.00
C ILE A 1054 -24.67 54.27 -15.39
N SER A 1055 -24.61 55.40 -16.10
CA SER A 1055 -25.13 56.66 -15.58
C SER A 1055 -26.65 56.64 -15.39
N ALA A 1056 -27.38 55.98 -16.27
CA ALA A 1056 -28.83 55.84 -16.19
C ALA A 1056 -29.28 54.90 -15.05
N VAL A 1057 -28.54 53.82 -14.81
CA VAL A 1057 -28.87 52.87 -13.73
C VAL A 1057 -28.43 53.40 -12.35
N SER A 1058 -27.40 54.25 -12.30
CA SER A 1058 -26.87 54.84 -11.06
C SER A 1058 -27.70 55.99 -10.48
N THR A 1059 -28.68 56.52 -11.23
CA THR A 1059 -29.50 57.67 -10.79
C THR A 1059 -30.71 57.29 -9.93
N ASP A 1060 -31.13 56.02 -9.92
CA ASP A 1060 -32.39 55.59 -9.28
C ASP A 1060 -32.26 54.80 -7.97
N THR A 1061 -31.06 54.67 -7.40
CA THR A 1061 -30.94 54.15 -6.03
C THR A 1061 -31.25 55.24 -5.01
N LEU A 1062 -32.53 55.34 -4.63
CA LEU A 1062 -33.00 55.95 -3.39
C LEU A 1062 -32.20 55.34 -2.22
N ASP A 1063 -31.57 56.21 -1.42
CA ASP A 1063 -30.86 55.95 -0.14
C ASP A 1063 -29.39 55.47 -0.21
N GLY A 1064 -28.42 56.41 -0.11
CA GLY A 1064 -27.02 56.12 0.22
C GLY A 1064 -26.04 57.28 -0.01
N PRO A 1065 -25.04 57.51 0.86
CA PRO A 1065 -24.61 58.84 1.31
C PRO A 1065 -24.00 59.72 0.21
N GLN A 1066 -24.48 60.96 0.19
CA GLN A 1066 -23.77 62.11 -0.37
C GLN A 1066 -22.43 62.27 0.34
N GLU A 1067 -21.42 62.75 -0.39
CA GLU A 1067 -20.04 63.06 0.03
C GLU A 1067 -18.97 61.99 -0.27
N ARG A 1068 -18.53 61.96 -1.54
CA ARG A 1068 -17.14 62.24 -1.97
C ARG A 1068 -17.06 62.22 -3.51
N GLU A 1069 -16.94 63.42 -4.07
CA GLU A 1069 -16.34 63.77 -5.38
C GLU A 1069 -16.70 62.92 -6.63
N SER A 1070 -17.90 63.11 -7.19
CA SER A 1070 -18.09 62.93 -8.65
C SER A 1070 -17.55 64.18 -9.38
N GLY A 1071 -16.24 64.39 -9.33
CA GLY A 1071 -15.58 65.47 -10.09
C GLY A 1071 -15.31 65.05 -11.54
N ILE A 1072 -15.21 66.03 -12.45
CA ILE A 1072 -14.82 65.80 -13.85
C ILE A 1072 -13.50 65.01 -13.97
N LEU A 1073 -12.58 65.17 -13.00
CA LEU A 1073 -11.28 64.50 -12.98
C LEU A 1073 -11.27 63.15 -12.22
N SER A 1074 -12.41 62.67 -11.75
CA SER A 1074 -12.53 61.28 -11.28
C SER A 1074 -12.33 60.30 -12.44
N ASP A 1075 -11.92 59.04 -12.19
CA ASP A 1075 -11.79 58.04 -13.28
C ASP A 1075 -13.04 57.93 -14.15
N SER A 1076 -14.22 58.12 -13.53
CA SER A 1076 -15.50 58.14 -14.22
C SER A 1076 -15.76 59.38 -15.06
N GLY A 1077 -15.32 60.55 -14.60
CA GLY A 1077 -15.39 61.79 -15.37
C GLY A 1077 -14.42 61.77 -16.54
N LEU A 1078 -13.23 61.20 -16.35
CA LEU A 1078 -12.26 60.98 -17.42
C LEU A 1078 -12.75 59.96 -18.45
N ALA A 1079 -13.43 58.88 -18.03
CA ALA A 1079 -14.02 57.90 -18.93
C ALA A 1079 -15.14 58.51 -19.78
N PHE A 1080 -16.00 59.31 -19.16
CA PHE A 1080 -17.06 60.05 -19.84
C PHE A 1080 -16.52 61.06 -20.85
N LEU A 1081 -15.49 61.82 -20.46
CA LEU A 1081 -14.77 62.71 -21.36
C LEU A 1081 -14.15 61.93 -22.53
N ALA A 1082 -13.47 60.81 -22.23
CA ALA A 1082 -12.82 59.99 -23.23
C ALA A 1082 -13.79 59.41 -24.26
N SER A 1083 -14.98 58.96 -23.84
CA SER A 1083 -16.00 58.44 -24.77
C SER A 1083 -16.59 59.54 -25.67
N HIS A 1084 -16.62 60.79 -25.22
CA HIS A 1084 -17.27 61.88 -25.94
C HIS A 1084 -16.30 62.81 -26.71
N LEU A 1085 -14.98 62.75 -26.48
CA LEU A 1085 -13.98 63.65 -27.05
C LEU A 1085 -13.68 63.43 -28.55
N GLY A 1086 -13.59 62.18 -28.99
CA GLY A 1086 -13.34 61.85 -30.40
C GLY A 1086 -11.98 62.28 -30.96
N LYS A 1087 -11.88 62.44 -32.28
CA LYS A 1087 -10.63 62.46 -33.07
C LYS A 1087 -9.66 63.63 -32.80
N ASN A 1088 -10.08 64.70 -32.13
CA ASN A 1088 -9.27 65.92 -31.92
C ASN A 1088 -8.57 65.98 -30.54
N TRP A 1089 -8.48 64.85 -29.84
CA TRP A 1089 -8.00 64.79 -28.47
C TRP A 1089 -6.50 65.09 -28.30
N SER A 1090 -5.65 64.79 -29.29
CA SER A 1090 -4.20 65.01 -29.18
C SER A 1090 -3.86 66.49 -29.06
N ILE A 1091 -4.55 67.34 -29.83
CA ILE A 1091 -4.44 68.81 -29.78
C ILE A 1091 -4.90 69.33 -28.41
N LEU A 1092 -6.00 68.78 -27.89
CA LEU A 1092 -6.49 69.09 -26.54
C LEU A 1092 -5.41 68.79 -25.49
N MET A 1093 -4.84 67.59 -25.51
CA MET A 1093 -3.88 67.16 -24.48
C MET A 1093 -2.58 67.94 -24.51
N LEU A 1094 -2.09 68.32 -25.70
CA LEU A 1094 -0.91 69.19 -25.83
C LEU A 1094 -1.15 70.58 -25.23
N ARG A 1095 -2.34 71.15 -25.42
CA ARG A 1095 -2.72 72.45 -24.81
C ARG A 1095 -2.89 72.36 -23.31
N LEU A 1096 -3.34 71.22 -22.82
CA LEU A 1096 -3.40 70.92 -21.40
C LEU A 1096 -2.02 70.66 -20.76
N GLY A 1097 -0.95 70.74 -21.54
CA GLY A 1097 0.43 70.65 -21.04
C GLY A 1097 1.03 69.24 -21.11
N LEU A 1098 0.33 68.26 -21.70
CA LEU A 1098 0.88 66.92 -21.87
C LEU A 1098 2.04 66.95 -22.88
N LEU A 1099 3.18 66.35 -22.53
CA LEU A 1099 4.34 66.30 -23.41
C LEU A 1099 4.01 65.57 -24.73
N GLN A 1100 4.46 66.13 -25.85
CA GLN A 1100 4.33 65.53 -27.19
C GLN A 1100 4.82 64.08 -27.23
N SER A 1101 5.94 63.78 -26.56
CA SER A 1101 6.48 62.42 -26.44
C SER A 1101 5.52 61.46 -25.74
N LYS A 1102 4.71 61.94 -24.80
CA LYS A 1102 3.71 61.11 -24.10
C LYS A 1102 2.48 60.85 -24.97
N VAL A 1103 2.05 61.85 -25.74
CA VAL A 1103 0.98 61.70 -26.74
C VAL A 1103 1.40 60.67 -27.80
N GLU A 1104 2.61 60.79 -28.34
CA GLU A 1104 3.18 59.84 -29.30
C GLU A 1104 3.35 58.44 -28.69
N GLN A 1105 3.77 58.34 -27.42
CA GLN A 1105 3.85 57.06 -26.71
C GLN A 1105 2.47 56.39 -26.58
N LEU A 1106 1.42 57.15 -26.23
CA LEU A 1106 0.06 56.63 -26.12
C LEU A 1106 -0.48 56.20 -27.50
N GLN A 1107 -0.21 56.96 -28.55
CA GLN A 1107 -0.54 56.58 -29.94
C GLN A 1107 0.23 55.34 -30.39
N MET A 1108 1.49 55.16 -29.99
CA MET A 1108 2.26 53.94 -30.29
C MET A 1108 1.79 52.73 -29.48
N ASN A 1109 1.43 52.93 -28.21
CA ASN A 1109 0.96 51.85 -27.33
C ASN A 1109 -0.44 51.36 -27.74
N TYR A 1110 -1.28 52.25 -28.26
CA TYR A 1110 -2.67 51.96 -28.64
C TYR A 1110 -2.99 52.46 -30.05
N PRO A 1111 -2.36 51.92 -31.12
CA PRO A 1111 -2.37 52.53 -32.46
C PRO A 1111 -3.73 52.60 -33.16
N SER A 1112 -4.72 51.85 -32.69
CA SER A 1112 -6.06 51.74 -33.29
C SER A 1112 -7.21 51.92 -32.28
N ASP A 1113 -6.90 52.37 -31.05
CA ASP A 1113 -7.90 52.58 -29.99
C ASP A 1113 -7.85 54.02 -29.48
N SER A 1114 -8.62 54.89 -30.13
CA SER A 1114 -8.72 56.30 -29.80
C SER A 1114 -9.20 56.53 -28.36
N TYR A 1115 -10.11 55.68 -27.84
CA TYR A 1115 -10.61 55.83 -26.47
C TYR A 1115 -9.48 55.64 -25.43
N ARG A 1116 -8.66 54.58 -25.57
CA ARG A 1116 -7.53 54.34 -24.66
C ARG A 1116 -6.45 55.41 -24.76
N GLN A 1117 -6.20 55.92 -25.96
CA GLN A 1117 -5.31 57.06 -26.14
C GLN A 1117 -5.80 58.29 -25.38
N ILE A 1118 -7.09 58.65 -25.53
CA ILE A 1118 -7.71 59.79 -24.84
C ILE A 1118 -7.70 59.59 -23.33
N PHE A 1119 -8.13 58.42 -22.88
CA PHE A 1119 -8.26 58.10 -21.47
C PHE A 1119 -6.90 58.09 -20.76
N GLY A 1120 -5.87 57.45 -21.35
CA GLY A 1120 -4.51 57.46 -20.80
C GLY A 1120 -3.88 58.86 -20.79
N ALA A 1121 -4.23 59.71 -21.76
CA ALA A 1121 -3.78 61.10 -21.78
C ALA A 1121 -4.47 61.94 -20.69
N LEU A 1122 -5.77 61.73 -20.48
CA LEU A 1122 -6.55 62.34 -19.40
C LEU A 1122 -6.06 61.90 -18.01
N GLN A 1123 -5.71 60.62 -17.83
CA GLN A 1123 -5.09 60.13 -16.59
C GLN A 1123 -3.74 60.78 -16.33
N SER A 1124 -2.90 60.87 -17.37
CA SER A 1124 -1.61 61.55 -17.28
C SER A 1124 -1.79 63.03 -16.93
N TYR A 1125 -2.79 63.70 -17.53
CA TYR A 1125 -3.15 65.06 -17.20
C TYR A 1125 -3.62 65.21 -15.74
N ARG A 1126 -4.38 64.25 -15.22
CA ARG A 1126 -4.81 64.24 -13.80
C ARG A 1126 -3.62 64.13 -12.85
N GLU A 1127 -2.68 63.22 -13.11
CA GLU A 1127 -1.56 62.89 -12.21
C GLU A 1127 -0.45 63.96 -12.20
N ASP A 1128 -0.46 64.89 -13.16
CA ASP A 1128 0.57 65.92 -13.29
C ASP A 1128 0.41 67.04 -12.24
N GLY A 1129 0.83 66.76 -10.99
CA GLY A 1129 1.32 67.65 -9.91
C GLY A 1129 0.60 68.96 -9.51
N THR A 1130 -0.45 69.41 -10.20
CA THR A 1130 -1.11 70.71 -10.02
C THR A 1130 -2.49 70.55 -9.39
N THR A 1131 -2.89 71.50 -8.54
CA THR A 1131 -4.08 71.44 -7.67
C THR A 1131 -5.39 71.39 -8.48
N GLY A 1132 -6.32 70.52 -8.07
CA GLY A 1132 -7.52 70.10 -8.81
C GLY A 1132 -8.51 71.16 -9.35
N PRO A 1133 -8.79 72.31 -8.70
CA PRO A 1133 -9.79 73.26 -9.21
C PRO A 1133 -9.34 74.05 -10.44
N ASP A 1134 -8.05 74.34 -10.60
CA ASP A 1134 -7.52 75.06 -11.77
C ASP A 1134 -7.48 74.17 -13.03
N LYS A 1135 -7.36 72.84 -12.86
CA LYS A 1135 -7.39 71.88 -13.97
C LYS A 1135 -8.76 71.78 -14.64
N VAL A 1136 -9.85 71.83 -13.85
CA VAL A 1136 -11.21 71.74 -14.41
C VAL A 1136 -11.55 72.98 -15.21
N THR A 1137 -11.23 74.17 -14.70
CA THR A 1137 -11.43 75.44 -15.41
C THR A 1137 -10.61 75.48 -16.70
N LEU A 1138 -9.32 75.12 -16.63
CA LEU A 1138 -8.45 75.05 -17.81
C LEU A 1138 -8.95 74.01 -18.84
N LEU A 1139 -9.45 72.87 -18.39
CA LEU A 1139 -10.04 71.85 -19.26
C LEU A 1139 -11.29 72.39 -19.99
N LEU A 1140 -12.20 73.04 -19.27
CA LEU A 1140 -13.42 73.61 -19.85
C LEU A 1140 -13.12 74.78 -20.80
N ASP A 1141 -12.18 75.66 -20.46
CA ASP A 1141 -11.75 76.78 -21.30
C ASP A 1141 -11.09 76.29 -22.60
N VAL A 1142 -10.25 75.26 -22.52
CA VAL A 1142 -9.58 74.70 -23.70
C VAL A 1142 -10.59 73.93 -24.57
N LEU A 1143 -11.54 73.19 -23.98
CA LEU A 1143 -12.63 72.52 -24.70
C LEU A 1143 -13.55 73.49 -25.45
N GLY A 1144 -13.87 74.64 -24.84
CA GLY A 1144 -14.70 75.70 -25.41
C GLY A 1144 -13.97 76.64 -26.37
N SER A 1145 -12.63 76.54 -26.48
CA SER A 1145 -11.84 77.37 -27.39
C SER A 1145 -12.19 77.11 -28.87
N GLU A 1146 -12.19 78.15 -29.71
CA GLU A 1146 -12.58 78.07 -31.13
C GLU A 1146 -11.81 77.01 -31.93
N ASP A 1147 -10.59 76.66 -31.50
CA ASP A 1147 -9.73 75.68 -32.15
C ASP A 1147 -10.14 74.21 -31.88
N ILE A 1148 -10.81 73.94 -30.76
CA ILE A 1148 -11.28 72.58 -30.38
C ILE A 1148 -12.80 72.47 -30.62
N GLY A 1149 -13.54 73.54 -30.37
CA GLY A 1149 -14.92 73.72 -30.81
C GLY A 1149 -15.94 72.77 -30.16
N ARG A 1150 -15.67 72.26 -28.94
CA ARG A 1150 -16.54 71.29 -28.24
C ARG A 1150 -17.39 71.94 -27.13
N GLN A 1151 -18.06 73.04 -27.47
CA GLN A 1151 -18.99 73.71 -26.55
C GLN A 1151 -20.17 72.80 -26.16
N ASP A 1152 -20.59 71.90 -27.07
CA ASP A 1152 -21.55 70.83 -26.81
C ASP A 1152 -21.16 69.95 -25.61
N LEU A 1153 -19.87 69.62 -25.50
CA LEU A 1153 -19.34 68.82 -24.41
C LEU A 1153 -19.25 69.63 -23.11
N VAL A 1154 -18.86 70.91 -23.20
CA VAL A 1154 -18.80 71.82 -22.06
C VAL A 1154 -20.18 71.98 -21.42
N ASP A 1155 -21.22 72.17 -22.22
CA ASP A 1155 -22.60 72.33 -21.73
C ASP A 1155 -23.09 71.02 -21.07
N LEU A 1156 -22.82 69.87 -21.68
CA LEU A 1156 -23.13 68.53 -21.14
C LEU A 1156 -22.41 68.25 -19.81
N LEU A 1157 -21.14 68.67 -19.68
CA LEU A 1157 -20.36 68.53 -18.46
C LEU A 1157 -20.85 69.45 -17.34
N LYS A 1158 -21.25 70.69 -17.69
CA LYS A 1158 -21.86 71.64 -16.74
C LYS A 1158 -23.17 71.09 -16.18
N GLU A 1159 -24.00 70.50 -17.03
CA GLU A 1159 -25.26 69.85 -16.62
C GLU A 1159 -25.00 68.62 -15.74
N LYS A 1160 -24.15 67.68 -16.19
CA LYS A 1160 -23.90 66.40 -15.50
C LYS A 1160 -23.20 66.55 -14.15
N TYR A 1161 -22.28 67.51 -14.03
CA TYR A 1161 -21.48 67.72 -12.83
C TYR A 1161 -21.87 68.96 -12.01
N SER A 1162 -22.98 69.62 -12.38
CA SER A 1162 -23.50 70.82 -11.69
C SER A 1162 -22.45 71.92 -11.50
N LEU A 1163 -21.69 72.21 -12.55
CA LEU A 1163 -20.60 73.20 -12.53
C LEU A 1163 -21.13 74.58 -12.95
N SER A 1164 -20.72 75.62 -12.22
CA SER A 1164 -21.08 77.03 -12.51
C SER A 1164 -20.30 77.60 -13.69
#